data_AF-A0A953MHH6-F1
#
_entry.id   AF-A0A953MHH6-F1
#
_cell.length_a   1.000
_cell.length_b   1.000
_cell.length_c   1.000
_cell.angle_alpha   90.00
_cell.angle_beta   90.00
_cell.angle_gamma   90.00
#
_symmetry.space_group_name_H-M   'P 1'
#
loop_
_entity.id
_entity.type
_entity.pdbx_description
1 polymer ?
#
loop_
_entity_poly.entity_id
_entity_poly.type
_entity_poly.pdbx_seq_one_letter_code
_entity_poly.pdbx_strand_id
1 'polypeptide(L)'
;MDSLTKSETKSSKFNVVEYATHVKFSRHLFRTIDKPIIPSEKEELYCSHFLHSEELSQFLEKNRKETGKPSIGGYDGEISSDKIVIDIDSADLEMAHKDAKVLTDYLAKEYDLNPTEYEINFSGSKGFHIRIPAENFGGFIPSDTLNDKIKSIAFTLAKPIEIDPLIYSKTSFVRVVNTLNKKSGLYAVPLTFEEFSKLSMVEIKELAKAPREIEKIDCERIQPNPKLVQLKEKVEVQPEFSSDDEDPKESDGKGKKKSKKKHKIKKQAQTGERHATILNLIGKLIDSSLSDEEIIMLAELWNKQNDPPLDDERLEKEINGAFDFYRERTGEYWRIKKGENGFRLKVTQDDFIKYLNKNGYAKTLFGKIYEFVQINQNVAKVITPQDIKDFVLNELEKENTVFTKKVKEYLLDKVSKYFSERFLETVTTQEIIKMSDPKDCSYLFFKNTVVKVNKSGGYELMEYKDLPSTIWSTQIQQREFKKIDKKTSRSEFEQFLYNTVGRDDDKLLAISSAIGYLLHRYKDKSVTKAIVLMDEAIDSEPEGRTGKSLIGKAISYFRESVRIDSKNFTFGDKFTFQQINPSSDIIEFNDVKQNFDFEKLFSVITDDMTVEYKNKHPFVLKFEESPKFMISTNYTIKGTGSSFSDRLFEIALTNHYNESNRPKDEFGHQFFDDWDEAEWNRFDHFMIECIELYLQYGLVKNESEIIKMKKLISETSEEFIEFIESPSFVKNSEYWNYDIYNDYKSKMKMDMDTMNNNIIDLRIFMKYIRKWASLRGYDYKDRKSNGKQYFGIYYNKVTK
;
A
#
# COMPACT_ATOMS: atom_id res chain seq x y z
N MET A 1 64.66 14.53 14.36
CA MET A 1 64.90 15.19 13.06
C MET A 1 63.64 15.05 12.23
N ASP A 2 62.68 15.85 12.64
CA ASP A 2 61.91 16.81 11.83
C ASP A 2 61.32 16.42 10.49
N SER A 3 60.00 16.67 10.45
CA SER A 3 59.18 17.08 9.31
C SER A 3 59.02 16.08 8.17
N LEU A 4 58.12 15.11 8.37
CA LEU A 4 57.16 14.79 7.32
C LEU A 4 55.91 15.64 7.59
N THR A 5 55.97 16.86 7.08
CA THR A 5 54.84 17.78 6.97
C THR A 5 53.68 17.08 6.27
N LYS A 6 52.54 17.08 6.95
CA LYS A 6 51.21 16.97 6.36
C LYS A 6 51.06 17.99 5.22
N SER A 7 50.28 17.61 4.22
CA SER A 7 49.64 18.46 3.20
C SER A 7 50.53 19.17 2.17
N GLU A 8 51.34 18.46 1.39
CA GLU A 8 51.72 18.94 0.06
C GLU A 8 51.56 17.85 -1.02
N THR A 9 50.50 18.03 -1.82
CA THR A 9 50.35 17.69 -3.25
C THR A 9 50.61 16.24 -3.71
N LYS A 10 49.62 15.36 -3.48
CA LYS A 10 49.33 14.22 -4.38
C LYS A 10 47.98 14.29 -5.10
N SER A 11 47.38 15.48 -5.17
CA SER A 11 46.10 15.75 -5.85
C SER A 11 46.13 16.94 -6.83
N SER A 12 47.30 17.32 -7.37
CA SER A 12 47.34 18.51 -8.26
C SER A 12 46.72 18.26 -9.64
N LYS A 13 46.69 17.00 -10.13
CA LYS A 13 46.21 16.69 -11.48
C LYS A 13 44.68 16.55 -11.59
N PHE A 14 44.00 15.95 -10.60
CA PHE A 14 42.55 15.65 -10.65
C PHE A 14 41.77 16.45 -9.61
N ASN A 15 41.66 17.76 -9.82
CA ASN A 15 40.98 18.68 -8.92
C ASN A 15 39.84 19.45 -9.59
N VAL A 16 39.49 19.14 -10.84
CA VAL A 16 38.46 19.84 -11.60
C VAL A 16 37.10 19.19 -11.39
N VAL A 17 36.10 20.01 -11.04
CA VAL A 17 34.69 19.64 -10.90
C VAL A 17 33.90 20.42 -11.93
N GLU A 18 33.06 19.73 -12.70
CA GLU A 18 32.12 20.36 -13.61
C GLU A 18 30.81 20.66 -12.87
N TYR A 19 30.23 21.84 -13.09
CA TYR A 19 28.94 22.25 -12.56
C TYR A 19 27.92 22.52 -13.66
N ALA A 20 26.63 22.35 -13.32
CA ALA A 20 25.50 22.63 -14.19
C ALA A 20 24.34 23.30 -13.44
N THR A 21 23.63 24.23 -14.09
CA THR A 21 22.46 24.95 -13.55
C THR A 21 21.25 24.85 -14.48
N HIS A 22 20.02 25.05 -13.98
CA HIS A 22 18.89 25.56 -14.81
C HIS A 22 18.14 24.58 -15.72
N VAL A 23 18.88 23.79 -16.48
CA VAL A 23 18.44 22.74 -17.42
C VAL A 23 19.73 22.00 -17.73
N LYS A 24 19.71 20.73 -18.17
CA LYS A 24 20.92 20.03 -18.67
C LYS A 24 21.71 20.78 -19.80
N PHE A 25 21.31 22.00 -20.19
CA PHE A 25 21.87 22.83 -21.25
C PHE A 25 22.83 23.96 -20.81
N SER A 26 22.93 24.31 -19.52
CA SER A 26 23.97 25.22 -19.00
C SER A 26 25.03 24.44 -18.22
N ARG A 27 25.68 23.50 -18.91
CA ARG A 27 26.80 22.68 -18.41
C ARG A 27 28.14 23.40 -18.64
N HIS A 28 29.26 22.78 -18.25
CA HIS A 28 30.63 23.23 -18.50
C HIS A 28 31.14 24.38 -17.63
N LEU A 29 30.57 24.55 -16.43
CA LEU A 29 31.14 25.46 -15.43
C LEU A 29 32.22 24.72 -14.64
N PHE A 30 33.48 24.90 -15.01
CA PHE A 30 34.60 24.23 -14.32
C PHE A 30 35.09 25.06 -13.14
N ARG A 31 35.29 24.39 -12.00
CA ARG A 31 35.94 24.92 -10.80
C ARG A 31 36.88 23.89 -10.22
N THR A 32 37.79 24.32 -9.37
CA THR A 32 38.59 23.40 -8.58
C THR A 32 37.87 23.04 -7.29
N ILE A 33 38.18 21.88 -6.69
CA ILE A 33 37.61 21.44 -5.40
C ILE A 33 37.79 22.51 -4.32
N ASP A 34 38.93 23.23 -4.31
CA ASP A 34 39.23 24.29 -3.34
C ASP A 34 38.43 25.59 -3.56
N LYS A 35 37.77 25.72 -4.72
CA LYS A 35 36.98 26.92 -5.10
C LYS A 35 35.62 26.50 -5.66
N PRO A 36 34.78 25.80 -4.87
CA PRO A 36 33.50 25.30 -5.35
C PRO A 36 32.54 26.44 -5.65
N ILE A 37 31.52 26.18 -6.49
CA ILE A 37 30.44 27.13 -6.69
C ILE A 37 29.56 27.11 -5.44
N ILE A 38 29.44 28.26 -4.77
CA ILE A 38 28.50 28.44 -3.67
C ILE A 38 27.12 28.71 -4.30
N PRO A 39 26.12 27.85 -4.05
CA PRO A 39 24.80 28.02 -4.65
C PRO A 39 24.11 29.28 -4.10
N SER A 40 23.47 30.06 -4.98
CA SER A 40 22.61 31.16 -4.56
C SER A 40 21.29 30.64 -4.01
N GLU A 41 20.65 31.41 -3.11
CA GLU A 41 19.31 31.09 -2.64
C GLU A 41 18.36 31.05 -3.85
N LYS A 42 17.85 29.85 -4.18
CA LYS A 42 16.85 29.53 -5.24
C LYS A 42 17.39 28.98 -6.56
N GLU A 43 18.66 28.58 -6.65
CA GLU A 43 19.19 27.91 -7.84
C GLU A 43 19.31 26.38 -7.69
N GLU A 44 19.00 25.63 -8.76
CA GLU A 44 19.42 24.24 -8.92
C GLU A 44 20.89 24.22 -9.33
N LEU A 45 21.70 23.46 -8.61
CA LEU A 45 23.11 23.22 -8.93
C LEU A 45 23.41 21.73 -8.87
N TYR A 46 24.11 21.24 -9.88
CA TYR A 46 24.62 19.88 -9.93
C TYR A 46 26.13 19.92 -10.14
N CYS A 47 26.86 18.93 -9.61
CA CYS A 47 28.29 18.76 -9.80
C CYS A 47 28.61 17.37 -10.38
N SER A 48 29.74 17.23 -11.07
CA SER A 48 30.21 15.93 -11.57
C SER A 48 30.40 14.94 -10.42
N HIS A 49 30.00 13.68 -10.63
CA HIS A 49 30.21 12.60 -9.66
C HIS A 49 31.71 12.30 -9.48
N PHE A 50 32.48 12.44 -10.56
CA PHE A 50 33.91 12.20 -10.59
C PHE A 50 34.71 13.50 -10.66
N LEU A 51 35.98 13.41 -10.26
CA LEU A 51 36.97 14.47 -10.36
C LEU A 51 37.76 14.31 -11.65
N HIS A 52 37.96 15.42 -12.35
CA HIS A 52 38.62 15.47 -13.65
C HIS A 52 39.94 16.24 -13.56
N SER A 53 40.77 16.06 -14.58
CA SER A 53 41.93 16.93 -14.82
C SER A 53 41.56 18.08 -15.75
N GLU A 54 42.50 19.02 -15.94
CA GLU A 54 42.36 20.10 -16.93
C GLU A 54 42.17 19.57 -18.37
N GLU A 55 42.49 18.29 -18.62
CA GLU A 55 42.23 17.62 -19.90
C GLU A 55 40.75 17.62 -20.26
N LEU A 56 39.83 17.64 -19.29
CA LEU A 56 38.38 17.73 -19.57
C LEU A 56 38.02 19.08 -20.21
N SER A 57 38.55 20.18 -19.67
CA SER A 57 38.36 21.52 -20.24
C SER A 57 38.95 21.63 -21.65
N GLN A 58 40.13 21.04 -21.87
CA GLN A 58 40.78 20.99 -23.19
C GLN A 58 40.03 20.08 -24.18
N PHE A 59 39.48 18.96 -23.71
CA PHE A 59 38.62 18.09 -24.51
C PHE A 59 37.36 18.83 -24.93
N LEU A 60 36.76 19.59 -24.01
CA LEU A 60 35.59 20.38 -24.32
C LEU A 60 35.86 21.39 -25.42
N GLU A 61 36.96 22.15 -25.35
CA GLU A 61 37.36 23.12 -26.38
C GLU A 61 37.45 22.49 -27.78
N LYS A 62 37.90 21.24 -27.86
CA LYS A 62 38.11 20.50 -29.12
C LYS A 62 36.88 19.72 -29.56
N ASN A 63 35.97 19.36 -28.64
CA ASN A 63 34.79 18.54 -28.91
C ASN A 63 33.52 19.41 -28.96
N ARG A 64 33.05 19.68 -30.18
CA ARG A 64 31.85 20.46 -30.47
C ARG A 64 30.85 19.58 -31.22
N LYS A 65 29.57 19.67 -30.86
CA LYS A 65 28.48 19.11 -31.68
C LYS A 65 28.41 19.85 -33.02
N GLU A 66 27.76 19.28 -34.02
CA GLU A 66 27.52 19.91 -35.33
C GLU A 66 26.90 21.32 -35.22
N THR A 67 26.15 21.58 -34.15
CA THR A 67 25.56 22.88 -33.83
C THR A 67 26.56 23.91 -33.26
N GLY A 68 27.85 23.62 -33.22
CA GLY A 68 28.90 24.46 -32.62
C GLY A 68 28.91 24.49 -31.08
N LYS A 69 28.06 23.71 -30.41
CA LYS A 69 27.97 23.69 -28.94
C LYS A 69 29.00 22.73 -28.31
N PRO A 70 29.62 23.09 -27.17
CA PRO A 70 30.53 22.21 -26.41
C PRO A 70 29.87 20.89 -26.01
N SER A 71 30.57 19.77 -26.19
CA SER A 71 30.13 18.42 -25.81
C SER A 71 31.23 17.67 -25.04
N ILE A 72 30.85 17.02 -23.94
CA ILE A 72 31.70 16.06 -23.21
C ILE A 72 31.37 14.60 -23.59
N GLY A 73 30.44 14.39 -24.53
CA GLY A 73 30.08 13.04 -24.99
C GLY A 73 31.30 12.32 -25.57
N GLY A 74 31.54 11.08 -25.10
CA GLY A 74 32.70 10.28 -25.49
C GLY A 74 34.01 10.65 -24.78
N TYR A 75 33.97 11.47 -23.72
CA TYR A 75 35.16 11.70 -22.89
C TYR A 75 35.58 10.40 -22.21
N ASP A 76 36.77 9.92 -22.57
CA ASP A 76 37.34 8.67 -22.06
C ASP A 76 38.60 8.89 -21.20
N GLY A 77 38.83 10.13 -20.76
CA GLY A 77 40.00 10.47 -19.95
C GLY A 77 40.02 9.77 -18.59
N GLU A 78 41.19 9.82 -17.95
CA GLU A 78 41.34 9.40 -16.56
C GLU A 78 40.46 10.25 -15.65
N ILE A 79 39.93 9.62 -14.60
CA ILE A 79 39.11 10.27 -13.58
C ILE A 79 39.56 9.83 -12.21
N SER A 80 39.28 10.66 -11.21
CA SER A 80 39.42 10.35 -9.78
C SER A 80 38.07 10.46 -9.07
N SER A 81 38.02 10.09 -7.80
CA SER A 81 36.83 10.21 -6.96
C SER A 81 37.23 10.47 -5.51
N ASP A 82 36.55 11.41 -4.87
CA ASP A 82 36.65 11.72 -3.44
C ASP A 82 35.64 10.94 -2.59
N LYS A 83 34.66 10.28 -3.21
CA LYS A 83 33.59 9.54 -2.55
C LYS A 83 32.79 8.66 -3.51
N ILE A 84 32.17 7.62 -2.98
CA ILE A 84 31.10 6.89 -3.67
C ILE A 84 29.76 7.48 -3.26
N VAL A 85 28.95 7.88 -4.24
CA VAL A 85 27.56 8.28 -4.01
C VAL A 85 26.63 7.14 -4.42
N ILE A 86 25.80 6.70 -3.48
CA ILE A 86 24.68 5.78 -3.73
C ILE A 86 23.41 6.63 -3.78
N ASP A 87 22.76 6.64 -4.94
CA ASP A 87 21.52 7.37 -5.18
C ASP A 87 20.32 6.44 -5.08
N ILE A 88 19.38 6.79 -4.21
CA ILE A 88 18.26 5.94 -3.77
C ILE A 88 16.99 6.70 -4.09
N ASP A 89 16.48 6.49 -5.30
CA ASP A 89 15.30 7.18 -5.81
C ASP A 89 14.12 6.20 -5.95
N SER A 90 12.93 6.64 -5.55
CA SER A 90 11.69 5.92 -5.79
C SER A 90 10.56 6.86 -6.18
N ALA A 91 9.54 6.32 -6.85
CA ALA A 91 8.30 7.05 -7.09
C ALA A 91 7.55 7.31 -5.77
N ASP A 92 7.69 6.40 -4.80
CA ASP A 92 7.21 6.57 -3.44
C ASP A 92 8.37 6.95 -2.52
N LEU A 93 8.31 8.16 -1.96
CA LEU A 93 9.38 8.70 -1.14
C LEU A 93 9.51 7.98 0.22
N GLU A 94 8.42 7.39 0.73
CA GLU A 94 8.47 6.52 1.92
C GLU A 94 9.25 5.24 1.62
N MET A 95 9.09 4.69 0.41
CA MET A 95 9.88 3.54 -0.03
C MET A 95 11.36 3.91 -0.17
N ALA A 96 11.70 5.07 -0.77
CA ALA A 96 13.09 5.52 -0.83
C ALA A 96 13.71 5.73 0.57
N HIS A 97 12.93 6.21 1.54
CA HIS A 97 13.39 6.36 2.93
C HIS A 97 13.63 5.00 3.59
N LYS A 98 12.72 4.05 3.38
CA LYS A 98 12.86 2.68 3.85
C LYS A 98 14.08 1.99 3.24
N ASP A 99 14.28 2.10 1.94
CA ASP A 99 15.42 1.51 1.23
C ASP A 99 16.74 2.12 1.69
N ALA A 100 16.78 3.43 1.92
CA ALA A 100 17.92 4.09 2.53
C ALA A 100 18.23 3.53 3.93
N LYS A 101 17.20 3.26 4.76
CA LYS A 101 17.37 2.68 6.11
C LYS A 101 17.88 1.24 6.03
N VAL A 102 17.31 0.44 5.13
CA VAL A 102 17.77 -0.93 4.85
C VAL A 102 19.24 -0.93 4.43
N LEU A 103 19.63 0.00 3.56
CA LEU A 103 21.02 0.14 3.14
C LEU A 103 21.94 0.55 4.29
N THR A 104 21.59 1.54 5.11
CA THR A 104 22.42 1.93 6.26
C THR A 104 22.58 0.80 7.28
N ASP A 105 21.51 0.04 7.53
CA ASP A 105 21.57 -1.13 8.41
C ASP A 105 22.48 -2.23 7.85
N TYR A 106 22.41 -2.45 6.53
CA TYR A 106 23.26 -3.40 5.83
C TYR A 106 24.74 -2.97 5.84
N LEU A 107 25.02 -1.69 5.59
CA LEU A 107 26.37 -1.13 5.66
C LEU A 107 26.98 -1.28 7.06
N ALA A 108 26.19 -1.02 8.11
CA ALA A 108 26.61 -1.20 9.49
C ALA A 108 26.89 -2.68 9.82
N LYS A 109 26.03 -3.62 9.40
CA LYS A 109 26.15 -5.04 9.73
C LYS A 109 27.23 -5.77 8.94
N GLU A 110 27.28 -5.55 7.62
CA GLU A 110 28.19 -6.30 6.75
C GLU A 110 29.57 -5.67 6.70
N TYR A 111 29.65 -4.35 6.70
CA TYR A 111 30.91 -3.62 6.48
C TYR A 111 31.43 -2.89 7.71
N ASP A 112 30.74 -2.96 8.86
CA ASP A 112 31.10 -2.22 10.09
C ASP A 112 31.26 -0.71 9.85
N LEU A 113 30.47 -0.14 8.93
CA LEU A 113 30.55 1.26 8.57
C LEU A 113 29.65 2.10 9.50
N ASN A 114 30.24 2.99 10.28
CA ASN A 114 29.51 3.79 11.26
C ASN A 114 28.80 4.97 10.62
N PRO A 115 27.63 5.39 11.16
CA PRO A 115 26.91 6.57 10.64
C PRO A 115 27.65 7.91 10.67
N THR A 116 28.78 7.99 11.38
CA THR A 116 29.66 9.17 11.40
C THR A 116 30.70 9.16 10.28
N GLU A 117 30.75 8.10 9.47
CA GLU A 117 31.76 7.87 8.43
C GLU A 117 31.20 8.06 7.00
N TYR A 118 29.91 8.41 6.86
CA TYR A 118 29.27 8.73 5.58
C TYR A 118 28.15 9.77 5.74
N GLU A 119 27.88 10.55 4.69
CA GLU A 119 26.85 11.59 4.71
C GLU A 119 25.52 11.08 4.18
N ILE A 120 24.41 11.54 4.77
CA ILE A 120 23.04 11.24 4.33
C ILE A 120 22.37 12.55 3.91
N ASN A 121 21.78 12.55 2.71
CA ASN A 121 21.12 13.74 2.18
C ASN A 121 19.76 13.37 1.60
N PHE A 122 18.73 14.15 1.91
CA PHE A 122 17.47 14.11 1.15
C PHE A 122 17.68 14.83 -0.19
N SER A 123 17.29 14.23 -1.33
CA SER A 123 17.53 14.75 -2.68
C SER A 123 16.66 15.96 -3.05
N GLY A 124 15.75 16.34 -2.16
CA GLY A 124 14.78 17.42 -2.36
C GLY A 124 13.57 16.99 -3.18
N SER A 125 13.49 15.76 -3.70
CA SER A 125 12.29 15.29 -4.42
C SER A 125 12.01 13.80 -4.25
N LYS A 126 12.81 12.92 -4.86
CA LYS A 126 12.44 11.51 -5.09
C LYS A 126 13.15 10.51 -4.18
N GLY A 127 14.14 10.97 -3.40
CA GLY A 127 15.03 10.02 -2.78
C GLY A 127 16.10 10.58 -1.88
N PHE A 128 17.12 9.77 -1.64
CA PHE A 128 18.22 10.02 -0.73
C PHE A 128 19.56 9.73 -1.40
N HIS A 129 20.60 10.45 -0.98
CA HIS A 129 21.99 10.14 -1.34
C HIS A 129 22.76 9.71 -0.09
N ILE A 130 23.40 8.55 -0.15
CA ILE A 130 24.42 8.12 0.81
C ILE A 130 25.78 8.37 0.18
N ARG A 131 26.61 9.20 0.82
CA ARG A 131 27.94 9.59 0.29
C ARG A 131 29.02 9.05 1.20
N ILE A 132 29.79 8.07 0.71
CA ILE A 132 30.84 7.39 1.47
C ILE A 132 32.21 7.95 1.01
N PRO A 133 32.94 8.69 1.86
CA PRO A 133 34.25 9.25 1.55
C PRO A 133 35.27 8.20 1.11
N ALA A 134 36.18 8.57 0.21
CA ALA A 134 37.21 7.70 -0.36
C ALA A 134 38.18 7.16 0.72
N GLU A 135 38.35 7.86 1.84
CA GLU A 135 39.18 7.46 2.97
C GLU A 135 38.76 6.11 3.55
N ASN A 136 37.45 5.82 3.59
CA ASN A 136 36.92 4.50 4.00
C ASN A 136 37.45 3.36 3.13
N PHE A 137 37.78 3.63 1.87
CA PHE A 137 38.31 2.65 0.92
C PHE A 137 39.85 2.67 0.85
N GLY A 138 40.53 3.49 1.65
CA GLY A 138 41.96 3.74 1.54
C GLY A 138 42.35 4.56 0.31
N GLY A 139 41.41 5.36 -0.21
CA GLY A 139 41.59 6.19 -1.40
C GLY A 139 41.40 5.44 -2.72
N PHE A 140 41.13 6.21 -3.78
CA PHE A 140 41.05 5.72 -5.16
C PHE A 140 42.25 6.17 -5.99
N ILE A 141 42.76 5.26 -6.82
CA ILE A 141 43.81 5.58 -7.78
C ILE A 141 43.12 6.07 -9.06
N PRO A 142 43.46 7.27 -9.58
CA PRO A 142 42.89 7.76 -10.82
C PRO A 142 43.14 6.79 -11.98
N SER A 143 42.11 6.55 -12.80
CA SER A 143 42.23 5.75 -14.03
C SER A 143 41.06 6.01 -14.97
N ASP A 144 41.19 5.60 -16.22
CA ASP A 144 40.14 5.62 -17.24
C ASP A 144 39.03 4.57 -17.01
N THR A 145 39.21 3.62 -16.10
CA THR A 145 38.22 2.57 -15.77
C THR A 145 37.71 2.68 -14.34
N LEU A 146 38.04 3.77 -13.64
CA LEU A 146 37.67 3.96 -12.23
C LEU A 146 36.15 4.01 -12.04
N ASN A 147 35.40 4.55 -13.01
CA ASN A 147 33.94 4.62 -12.92
C ASN A 147 33.30 3.23 -12.90
N ASP A 148 33.82 2.26 -13.67
CA ASP A 148 33.30 0.89 -13.71
C ASP A 148 33.62 0.14 -12.39
N LYS A 149 34.80 0.42 -11.81
CA LYS A 149 35.16 -0.07 -10.48
C LYS A 149 34.23 0.49 -9.41
N ILE A 150 34.01 1.81 -9.42
CA ILE A 150 33.11 2.47 -8.46
C ILE A 150 31.67 1.98 -8.63
N LYS A 151 31.21 1.78 -9.86
CA LYS A 151 29.92 1.16 -10.17
C LYS A 151 29.82 -0.22 -9.51
N SER A 152 30.78 -1.10 -9.77
CA SER A 152 30.81 -2.46 -9.22
C SER A 152 30.83 -2.47 -7.68
N ILE A 153 31.61 -1.57 -7.07
CA ILE A 153 31.64 -1.39 -5.61
C ILE A 153 30.27 -0.93 -5.11
N ALA A 154 29.68 0.08 -5.75
CA ALA A 154 28.38 0.63 -5.35
C ALA A 154 27.26 -0.42 -5.43
N PHE A 155 27.19 -1.21 -6.50
CA PHE A 155 26.23 -2.33 -6.61
C PHE A 155 26.45 -3.39 -5.53
N THR A 156 27.69 -3.63 -5.13
CA THR A 156 28.00 -4.58 -4.05
C THR A 156 27.63 -4.05 -2.68
N LEU A 157 27.84 -2.74 -2.44
CA LEU A 157 27.42 -2.06 -1.22
C LEU A 157 25.89 -1.93 -1.13
N ALA A 158 25.23 -1.72 -2.25
CA ALA A 158 23.79 -1.54 -2.37
C ALA A 158 23.00 -2.84 -2.61
N LYS A 159 23.61 -4.02 -2.47
CA LYS A 159 22.97 -5.34 -2.70
C LYS A 159 21.53 -5.51 -2.18
N PRO A 160 21.11 -5.00 -1.00
CA PRO A 160 19.74 -5.17 -0.53
C PRO A 160 18.70 -4.28 -1.24
N ILE A 161 19.12 -3.31 -2.06
CA ILE A 161 18.26 -2.33 -2.73
C ILE A 161 18.63 -2.21 -4.22
N GLU A 162 17.76 -1.62 -5.02
CA GLU A 162 18.03 -1.34 -6.44
C GLU A 162 18.56 0.09 -6.61
N ILE A 163 19.59 0.29 -7.43
CA ILE A 163 20.22 1.60 -7.67
C ILE A 163 20.41 1.86 -9.17
N ASP A 164 20.30 3.11 -9.60
CA ASP A 164 20.42 3.48 -11.02
C ASP A 164 21.88 3.36 -11.50
N PRO A 165 22.19 2.47 -12.48
CA PRO A 165 23.54 2.32 -13.02
C PRO A 165 24.07 3.58 -13.74
N LEU A 166 23.19 4.49 -14.19
CA LEU A 166 23.57 5.65 -15.00
C LEU A 166 24.33 6.72 -14.20
N ILE A 167 24.20 6.76 -12.87
CA ILE A 167 24.94 7.72 -12.03
C ILE A 167 26.46 7.51 -12.07
N TYR A 168 26.91 6.33 -12.48
CA TYR A 168 28.34 5.95 -12.53
C TYR A 168 28.97 6.12 -13.91
N SER A 169 28.36 6.89 -14.83
CA SER A 169 29.07 7.30 -16.05
C SER A 169 30.09 8.40 -15.74
N LYS A 170 31.20 8.46 -16.49
CA LYS A 170 32.27 9.47 -16.30
C LYS A 170 31.79 10.91 -16.31
N THR A 171 30.62 11.20 -16.89
CA THR A 171 30.06 12.55 -17.06
C THR A 171 28.73 12.75 -16.32
N SER A 172 28.41 11.84 -15.39
CA SER A 172 27.21 11.90 -14.58
C SER A 172 27.29 12.99 -13.52
N PHE A 173 26.14 13.56 -13.22
CA PHE A 173 25.98 14.66 -12.28
C PHE A 173 25.20 14.22 -11.05
N VAL A 174 25.59 14.75 -9.90
CA VAL A 174 24.85 14.62 -8.64
C VAL A 174 24.40 16.00 -8.19
N ARG A 175 23.22 16.10 -7.57
CA ARG A 175 22.73 17.37 -7.03
C ARG A 175 23.63 17.84 -5.88
N VAL A 176 23.97 19.12 -5.88
CA VAL A 176 24.73 19.75 -4.80
C VAL A 176 23.81 19.95 -3.61
N VAL A 177 24.28 19.58 -2.43
CA VAL A 177 23.54 19.75 -1.17
C VAL A 177 23.27 21.25 -0.94
N ASN A 178 22.14 21.58 -0.32
CA ASN A 178 21.58 22.91 -0.10
C ASN A 178 21.14 23.67 -1.36
N THR A 179 20.84 22.96 -2.45
CA THR A 179 20.24 23.56 -3.65
C THR A 179 18.78 23.23 -3.81
N LEU A 180 18.02 24.18 -4.37
CA LEU A 180 16.58 24.03 -4.57
C LEU A 180 16.33 22.97 -5.64
N ASN A 181 15.33 22.11 -5.46
CA ASN A 181 14.74 21.32 -6.53
C ASN A 181 13.48 22.03 -7.02
N LYS A 182 13.49 22.56 -8.24
CA LYS A 182 12.35 23.35 -8.74
C LYS A 182 11.10 22.53 -9.01
N LYS A 183 11.21 21.21 -9.21
CA LYS A 183 10.03 20.36 -9.43
C LYS A 183 9.21 20.20 -8.16
N SER A 184 9.87 20.03 -7.02
CA SER A 184 9.21 19.85 -5.71
C SER A 184 9.09 21.13 -4.91
N GLY A 185 9.91 22.15 -5.20
CA GLY A 185 10.02 23.37 -4.39
C GLY A 185 10.81 23.18 -3.09
N LEU A 186 11.48 22.04 -2.90
CA LEU A 186 12.26 21.72 -1.69
C LEU A 186 13.75 21.70 -1.97
N TYR A 187 14.56 22.03 -0.97
CA TYR A 187 16.02 21.96 -1.02
C TYR A 187 16.51 20.53 -0.79
N ALA A 188 17.60 20.15 -1.45
CA ALA A 188 18.33 18.95 -1.10
C ALA A 188 19.10 19.21 0.19
N VAL A 189 18.68 18.66 1.32
CA VAL A 189 19.25 19.01 2.63
C VAL A 189 20.06 17.85 3.23
N PRO A 190 21.15 18.15 3.95
CA PRO A 190 21.85 17.14 4.72
C PRO A 190 21.03 16.77 5.96
N LEU A 191 21.14 15.51 6.38
CA LEU A 191 20.47 14.97 7.56
C LEU A 191 21.50 14.35 8.49
N THR A 192 21.36 14.58 9.79
CA THR A 192 22.06 13.76 10.78
C THR A 192 21.49 12.33 10.76
N PHE A 193 22.28 11.34 11.19
CA PHE A 193 21.79 9.97 11.26
C PHE A 193 20.56 9.82 12.18
N GLU A 194 20.51 10.59 13.27
CA GLU A 194 19.38 10.60 14.18
C GLU A 194 18.11 11.15 13.52
N GLU A 195 18.20 12.28 12.82
CA GLU A 195 17.08 12.85 12.06
C GLU A 195 16.61 11.89 10.96
N PHE A 196 17.54 11.33 10.19
CA PHE A 196 17.24 10.35 9.15
C PHE A 196 16.54 9.10 9.71
N SER A 197 16.95 8.65 10.90
CA SER A 197 16.38 7.44 11.52
C SER A 197 15.01 7.68 12.13
N LYS A 198 14.83 8.81 12.84
CA LYS A 198 13.66 9.07 13.69
C LYS A 198 12.56 9.88 13.02
N LEU A 199 12.89 10.80 12.11
CA LEU A 199 11.89 11.69 11.52
C LEU A 199 11.09 10.97 10.43
N SER A 200 9.82 11.34 10.32
CA SER A 200 8.94 10.98 9.21
C SER A 200 9.29 11.77 7.94
N MET A 201 8.80 11.31 6.78
CA MET A 201 8.98 12.07 5.54
C MET A 201 8.33 13.45 5.55
N VAL A 202 7.28 13.65 6.36
CA VAL A 202 6.65 14.97 6.53
C VAL A 202 7.61 15.94 7.22
N GLU A 203 8.27 15.49 8.29
CA GLU A 203 9.25 16.29 9.04
C GLU A 203 10.52 16.54 8.23
N ILE A 204 11.01 15.54 7.49
CA ILE A 204 12.17 15.70 6.59
C ILE A 204 11.87 16.72 5.47
N LYS A 205 10.64 16.71 4.92
CA LYS A 205 10.20 17.73 3.94
C LYS A 205 10.11 19.13 4.55
N GLU A 206 9.75 19.24 5.83
CA GLU A 206 9.72 20.52 6.53
C GLU A 206 11.14 21.09 6.67
N LEU A 207 12.11 20.26 7.07
CA LEU A 207 13.52 20.63 7.10
C LEU A 207 14.04 21.04 5.72
N ALA A 208 13.50 20.44 4.67
CA ALA A 208 13.87 20.72 3.28
C ALA A 208 13.28 22.02 2.72
N LYS A 209 12.53 22.81 3.48
CA LYS A 209 12.01 24.11 3.00
C LYS A 209 13.08 25.20 2.88
N ALA A 210 14.24 25.03 3.51
CA ALA A 210 15.35 25.96 3.44
C ALA A 210 16.70 25.21 3.43
N PRO A 211 17.78 25.82 2.89
CA PRO A 211 19.14 25.34 3.10
C PRO A 211 19.47 25.19 4.58
N ARG A 212 20.27 24.19 4.95
CA ARG A 212 20.73 23.99 6.32
C ARG A 212 22.14 23.43 6.39
N GLU A 213 22.85 23.74 7.45
CA GLU A 213 24.16 23.17 7.73
C GLU A 213 24.07 22.19 8.90
N ILE A 214 24.82 21.11 8.81
CA ILE A 214 25.09 20.16 9.90
C ILE A 214 26.61 20.03 10.05
N GLU A 215 27.05 19.43 11.15
CA GLU A 215 28.47 19.12 11.35
C GLU A 215 28.97 18.22 10.20
N LYS A 216 29.99 18.68 9.49
CA LYS A 216 30.60 17.93 8.38
C LYS A 216 31.47 16.82 8.92
N ILE A 217 31.56 15.73 8.18
CA ILE A 217 32.44 14.63 8.51
C ILE A 217 33.89 15.09 8.34
N ASP A 218 34.69 14.90 9.39
CA ASP A 218 36.13 15.16 9.35
C ASP A 218 36.83 13.98 8.67
N CYS A 219 36.95 14.05 7.33
CA CYS A 219 37.58 13.00 6.54
C CYS A 219 39.01 12.69 6.98
N GLU A 220 39.74 13.64 7.61
CA GLU A 220 41.09 13.39 8.11
C GLU A 220 41.14 12.40 9.30
N ARG A 221 40.00 12.21 9.98
CA ARG A 221 39.88 11.28 11.11
C ARG A 221 39.43 9.88 10.69
N ILE A 222 38.89 9.73 9.48
CA ILE A 222 38.44 8.43 8.98
C ILE A 222 39.65 7.51 8.80
N GLN A 223 39.64 6.37 9.49
CA GLN A 223 40.59 5.30 9.25
C GLN A 223 40.06 4.40 8.12
N PRO A 224 40.92 3.93 7.19
CA PRO A 224 40.46 3.01 6.15
C PRO A 224 39.77 1.78 6.72
N ASN A 225 38.55 1.52 6.29
CA ASN A 225 37.77 0.37 6.73
C ASN A 225 38.31 -0.91 6.06
N PRO A 226 38.78 -1.91 6.82
CA PRO A 226 39.42 -3.10 6.24
C PRO A 226 38.53 -3.88 5.27
N LYS A 227 37.22 -3.95 5.52
CA LYS A 227 36.27 -4.67 4.67
C LYS A 227 36.03 -3.92 3.36
N LEU A 228 35.95 -2.59 3.40
CA LEU A 228 35.79 -1.76 2.20
C LEU A 228 37.06 -1.69 1.36
N VAL A 229 38.24 -1.67 1.98
CA VAL A 229 39.54 -1.81 1.29
C VAL A 229 39.61 -3.17 0.59
N GLN A 230 39.25 -4.24 1.28
CA GLN A 230 39.23 -5.58 0.69
C GLN A 230 38.21 -5.69 -0.45
N LEU A 231 37.03 -5.07 -0.32
CA LEU A 231 36.04 -4.99 -1.40
C LEU A 231 36.63 -4.28 -2.62
N LYS A 232 37.26 -3.12 -2.44
CA LYS A 232 37.92 -2.37 -3.52
C LYS A 232 38.98 -3.21 -4.24
N GLU A 233 39.76 -4.02 -3.51
CA GLU A 233 40.81 -4.87 -4.06
C GLU A 233 40.28 -6.11 -4.79
N LYS A 234 39.18 -6.70 -4.30
CA LYS A 234 38.54 -7.88 -4.90
C LYS A 234 37.77 -7.58 -6.18
N VAL A 235 37.37 -6.32 -6.40
CA VAL A 235 36.71 -5.88 -7.63
C VAL A 235 37.76 -5.79 -8.75
N GLU A 236 38.00 -6.91 -9.41
CA GLU A 236 38.66 -6.91 -10.72
C GLU A 236 37.71 -6.31 -11.76
N VAL A 237 38.25 -5.43 -12.62
CA VAL A 237 37.48 -4.81 -13.71
C VAL A 237 36.99 -5.91 -14.64
N GLN A 238 35.71 -6.28 -14.54
CA GLN A 238 35.00 -6.83 -15.67
C GLN A 238 34.60 -5.62 -16.53
N PRO A 239 35.13 -5.46 -17.75
CA PRO A 239 34.74 -4.34 -18.59
C PRO A 239 33.24 -4.50 -18.90
N GLU A 240 32.43 -3.60 -18.36
CA GLU A 240 31.03 -3.54 -18.70
C GLU A 240 30.88 -3.05 -20.15
N PHE A 241 30.18 -3.87 -20.91
CA PHE A 241 29.38 -3.42 -22.02
C PHE A 241 28.57 -2.18 -21.61
N SER A 242 28.76 -1.08 -22.32
CA SER A 242 27.73 -0.05 -22.49
C SER A 242 27.67 0.35 -23.96
N SER A 243 26.49 0.22 -24.55
CA SER A 243 25.73 1.37 -25.08
C SER A 243 24.46 0.87 -25.76
N ASP A 244 23.33 1.37 -25.28
CA ASP A 244 22.22 1.89 -26.10
C ASP A 244 22.13 3.38 -25.67
N ASP A 245 21.93 4.45 -26.44
CA ASP A 245 21.57 4.72 -27.84
C ASP A 245 21.89 6.22 -28.15
N GLU A 246 22.14 6.59 -29.42
CA GLU A 246 21.61 7.81 -30.11
C GLU A 246 22.34 8.07 -31.47
N ASP A 247 21.61 7.90 -32.58
CA ASP A 247 21.81 8.53 -33.93
C ASP A 247 21.66 10.08 -33.84
N PRO A 248 22.02 10.96 -34.83
CA PRO A 248 22.02 10.76 -36.31
C PRO A 248 23.14 11.50 -37.12
N LYS A 249 23.23 11.21 -38.45
CA LYS A 249 23.82 11.97 -39.61
C LYS A 249 25.00 12.93 -39.32
N GLU A 250 26.17 12.88 -39.98
CA GLU A 250 26.31 13.27 -41.40
C GLU A 250 27.45 12.60 -42.19
N SER A 251 27.30 12.78 -43.51
CA SER A 251 28.03 12.33 -44.69
C SER A 251 29.55 12.08 -44.64
N ASP A 252 29.90 11.08 -45.44
CA ASP A 252 31.20 10.85 -46.06
C ASP A 252 31.91 12.12 -46.53
N GLY A 253 33.18 12.19 -46.14
CA GLY A 253 34.21 13.06 -46.67
C GLY A 253 35.61 12.43 -46.59
N LYS A 254 35.73 11.15 -46.98
CA LYS A 254 36.97 10.41 -47.33
C LYS A 254 38.04 10.21 -46.22
N GLY A 255 38.31 8.94 -45.88
CA GLY A 255 39.61 8.54 -45.34
C GLY A 255 39.67 7.15 -44.70
N LYS A 256 40.31 6.19 -45.37
CA LYS A 256 40.52 4.78 -44.96
C LYS A 256 41.20 4.62 -43.58
N LYS A 257 40.69 3.69 -42.74
CA LYS A 257 41.38 2.46 -42.26
C LYS A 257 40.47 1.61 -41.34
N LYS A 258 40.18 0.37 -41.75
CA LYS A 258 39.47 -0.67 -40.98
C LYS A 258 40.30 -1.13 -39.76
N SER A 259 39.73 -1.15 -38.56
CA SER A 259 40.25 -1.94 -37.44
C SER A 259 39.33 -3.15 -37.18
N LYS A 260 39.92 -4.35 -37.13
CA LYS A 260 39.24 -5.64 -36.94
C LYS A 260 38.95 -5.86 -35.44
N LYS A 261 37.70 -6.02 -35.04
CA LYS A 261 37.28 -6.46 -33.69
C LYS A 261 37.73 -7.92 -33.45
N LYS A 262 38.47 -8.17 -32.36
CA LYS A 262 38.84 -9.53 -31.91
C LYS A 262 37.72 -10.13 -31.05
N HIS A 263 37.06 -11.16 -31.56
CA HIS A 263 36.04 -11.95 -30.87
C HIS A 263 36.70 -13.17 -30.20
N LYS A 264 36.50 -13.41 -28.89
CA LYS A 264 37.00 -14.63 -28.23
C LYS A 264 35.96 -15.77 -28.40
N ILE A 265 36.24 -16.66 -29.35
CA ILE A 265 35.59 -17.97 -29.52
C ILE A 265 36.42 -19.00 -28.73
N LYS A 266 35.78 -20.01 -28.10
CA LYS A 266 36.50 -21.17 -27.51
C LYS A 266 37.37 -21.77 -28.62
N LYS A 267 38.70 -21.72 -28.48
CA LYS A 267 39.64 -22.16 -29.54
C LYS A 267 39.42 -23.62 -29.96
N GLN A 268 38.92 -24.46 -29.06
CA GLN A 268 38.63 -25.88 -29.31
C GLN A 268 37.43 -26.34 -28.46
N ALA A 269 36.61 -27.27 -28.98
CA ALA A 269 35.53 -27.94 -28.27
C ALA A 269 35.74 -29.46 -28.22
N GLN A 270 35.50 -30.04 -27.04
CA GLN A 270 35.54 -31.48 -26.82
C GLN A 270 34.41 -32.19 -27.59
N THR A 271 34.56 -33.47 -27.91
CA THR A 271 33.70 -34.25 -28.81
C THR A 271 32.20 -34.19 -28.47
N GLY A 272 31.82 -34.03 -27.20
CA GLY A 272 30.43 -33.89 -26.74
C GLY A 272 29.87 -32.45 -26.73
N GLU A 273 30.72 -31.42 -26.87
CA GLU A 273 30.32 -30.00 -26.77
C GLU A 273 30.18 -29.31 -28.14
N ARG A 274 30.44 -30.03 -29.24
CA ARG A 274 30.61 -29.41 -30.57
C ARG A 274 29.32 -28.84 -31.14
N HIS A 275 28.21 -29.54 -30.97
CA HIS A 275 26.88 -29.05 -31.36
C HIS A 275 26.56 -27.70 -30.69
N ALA A 276 26.64 -27.67 -29.35
CA ALA A 276 26.40 -26.44 -28.58
C ALA A 276 27.39 -25.33 -28.93
N THR A 277 28.64 -25.67 -29.27
CA THR A 277 29.66 -24.66 -29.61
C THR A 277 29.48 -24.11 -31.04
N ILE A 278 29.11 -24.94 -32.02
CA ILE A 278 28.75 -24.50 -33.38
C ILE A 278 27.51 -23.62 -33.36
N LEU A 279 26.47 -24.04 -32.63
CA LEU A 279 25.23 -23.28 -32.53
C LEU A 279 25.50 -21.88 -31.94
N ASN A 280 26.28 -21.81 -30.86
CA ASN A 280 26.70 -20.54 -30.26
C ASN A 280 27.64 -19.72 -31.15
N LEU A 281 28.52 -20.37 -31.92
CA LEU A 281 29.42 -19.71 -32.87
C LEU A 281 28.62 -19.05 -33.99
N ILE A 282 27.73 -19.80 -34.62
CA ILE A 282 26.87 -19.30 -35.71
C ILE A 282 25.94 -18.22 -35.20
N GLY A 283 25.34 -18.38 -34.01
CA GLY A 283 24.52 -17.33 -33.39
C GLY A 283 25.27 -16.00 -33.26
N LYS A 284 26.53 -16.04 -32.81
CA LYS A 284 27.38 -14.83 -32.71
C LYS A 284 27.77 -14.25 -34.06
N LEU A 285 27.96 -15.09 -35.07
CA LEU A 285 28.37 -14.67 -36.40
C LEU A 285 27.21 -14.08 -37.20
N ILE A 286 25.98 -14.53 -36.97
CA ILE A 286 24.77 -13.94 -37.53
C ILE A 286 24.58 -12.49 -37.06
N ASP A 287 25.08 -12.13 -35.88
CA ASP A 287 25.09 -10.76 -35.36
C ASP A 287 26.16 -9.86 -36.01
N SER A 288 27.10 -10.43 -36.74
CA SER A 288 28.08 -9.69 -37.54
C SER A 288 27.59 -9.54 -38.97
N SER A 289 27.88 -8.42 -39.65
CA SER A 289 27.45 -8.14 -41.04
C SER A 289 28.15 -9.02 -42.09
N LEU A 290 28.29 -10.30 -41.80
CA LEU A 290 28.92 -11.32 -42.63
C LEU A 290 27.87 -12.03 -43.48
N SER A 291 28.24 -12.42 -44.71
CA SER A 291 27.39 -13.26 -45.56
C SER A 291 27.30 -14.68 -44.99
N ASP A 292 26.25 -15.42 -45.35
CA ASP A 292 26.11 -16.82 -44.92
C ASP A 292 27.35 -17.66 -45.32
N GLU A 293 27.96 -17.36 -46.48
CA GLU A 293 29.22 -17.97 -46.95
C GLU A 293 30.42 -17.67 -46.02
N GLU A 294 30.54 -16.44 -45.51
CA GLU A 294 31.59 -16.05 -44.57
C GLU A 294 31.40 -16.72 -43.20
N ILE A 295 30.15 -16.89 -42.76
CA ILE A 295 29.81 -17.58 -41.52
C ILE A 295 30.14 -19.07 -41.62
N ILE A 296 29.79 -19.71 -42.74
CA ILE A 296 30.14 -21.11 -43.04
C ILE A 296 31.66 -21.29 -43.02
N MET A 297 32.40 -20.43 -43.71
CA MET A 297 33.88 -20.48 -43.74
C MET A 297 34.49 -20.37 -42.32
N LEU A 298 33.92 -19.52 -41.46
CA LEU A 298 34.39 -19.38 -40.08
C LEU A 298 34.04 -20.59 -39.20
N ALA A 299 32.89 -21.23 -39.42
CA ALA A 299 32.52 -22.47 -38.76
C ALA A 299 33.43 -23.64 -39.19
N GLU A 300 33.79 -23.73 -40.47
CA GLU A 300 34.78 -24.69 -40.98
C GLU A 300 36.18 -24.45 -40.40
N LEU A 301 36.64 -23.20 -40.35
CA LEU A 301 37.93 -22.83 -39.76
C LEU A 301 37.99 -23.13 -38.26
N TRP A 302 36.86 -23.00 -37.56
CA TRP A 302 36.74 -23.42 -36.17
C TRP A 302 36.75 -24.95 -36.04
N ASN A 303 36.02 -25.69 -36.89
CA ASN A 303 35.99 -27.14 -36.83
C ASN A 303 37.37 -27.77 -37.04
N LYS A 304 38.17 -27.21 -37.96
CA LYS A 304 39.57 -27.61 -38.21
C LYS A 304 40.50 -27.44 -37.01
N GLN A 305 40.11 -26.63 -36.02
CA GLN A 305 40.88 -26.46 -34.78
C GLN A 305 40.54 -27.53 -33.74
N ASN A 306 39.45 -28.29 -33.91
CA ASN A 306 39.08 -29.37 -32.99
C ASN A 306 39.82 -30.66 -33.32
N ASP A 307 40.05 -31.50 -32.29
CA ASP A 307 40.71 -32.80 -32.43
C ASP A 307 39.82 -33.94 -31.88
N PRO A 308 39.43 -34.93 -32.71
CA PRO A 308 39.47 -34.90 -34.17
C PRO A 308 38.43 -33.92 -34.72
N PRO A 309 38.57 -33.26 -35.89
CA PRO A 309 37.51 -32.43 -36.46
C PRO A 309 36.24 -33.24 -36.74
N LEU A 310 35.06 -32.59 -36.79
CA LEU A 310 33.87 -33.21 -37.37
C LEU A 310 34.10 -33.47 -38.87
N ASP A 311 33.56 -34.56 -39.39
CA ASP A 311 33.51 -34.81 -40.83
C ASP A 311 32.62 -33.78 -41.54
N ASP A 312 32.85 -33.59 -42.85
CA ASP A 312 32.22 -32.52 -43.62
C ASP A 312 30.68 -32.65 -43.65
N GLU A 313 30.16 -33.87 -43.78
CA GLU A 313 28.71 -34.14 -43.83
C GLU A 313 28.04 -33.81 -42.49
N ARG A 314 28.69 -34.17 -41.38
CA ARG A 314 28.20 -33.84 -40.03
C ARG A 314 28.34 -32.36 -39.71
N LEU A 315 29.43 -31.71 -40.10
CA LEU A 315 29.61 -30.28 -39.93
C LEU A 315 28.54 -29.50 -40.70
N GLU A 316 28.27 -29.86 -41.96
CA GLU A 316 27.25 -29.23 -42.78
C GLU A 316 25.86 -29.35 -42.15
N LYS A 317 25.52 -30.52 -41.59
CA LYS A 317 24.27 -30.73 -40.86
C LYS A 317 24.15 -29.84 -39.61
N GLU A 318 25.24 -29.69 -38.85
CA GLU A 318 25.29 -28.84 -37.65
C GLU A 318 25.17 -27.35 -38.00
N ILE A 319 25.83 -26.92 -39.08
CA ILE A 319 25.76 -25.55 -39.60
C ILE A 319 24.35 -25.24 -40.09
N ASN A 320 23.77 -26.09 -40.93
CA ASN A 320 22.42 -25.90 -41.47
C ASN A 320 21.36 -25.91 -40.35
N GLY A 321 21.49 -26.82 -39.38
CA GLY A 321 20.61 -26.85 -38.20
C GLY A 321 20.69 -25.57 -37.36
N ALA A 322 21.87 -24.98 -37.21
CA ALA A 322 22.03 -23.69 -36.55
C ALA A 322 21.42 -22.54 -37.38
N PHE A 323 21.64 -22.51 -38.70
CA PHE A 323 21.02 -21.51 -39.56
C PHE A 323 19.49 -21.56 -39.50
N ASP A 324 18.90 -22.76 -39.59
CA ASP A 324 17.45 -22.94 -39.47
C ASP A 324 16.93 -22.51 -38.11
N PHE A 325 17.65 -22.81 -37.02
CA PHE A 325 17.33 -22.34 -35.67
C PHE A 325 17.31 -20.81 -35.55
N TYR A 326 18.22 -20.09 -36.22
CA TYR A 326 18.31 -18.62 -36.18
C TYR A 326 17.48 -17.91 -37.27
N ARG A 327 16.90 -18.64 -38.22
CA ARG A 327 16.16 -18.06 -39.37
C ARG A 327 14.83 -17.43 -38.95
N GLU A 328 14.13 -18.04 -38.01
CA GLU A 328 12.84 -17.58 -37.49
C GLU A 328 12.69 -17.92 -36.00
N ARG A 329 12.44 -16.91 -35.17
CA ARG A 329 12.05 -17.10 -33.77
C ARG A 329 10.69 -16.47 -33.51
N THR A 330 9.87 -17.17 -32.76
CA THR A 330 8.52 -16.72 -32.40
C THR A 330 8.37 -16.76 -30.90
N GLY A 331 7.95 -15.65 -30.30
CA GLY A 331 7.43 -15.59 -28.95
C GLY A 331 5.90 -15.60 -28.96
N GLU A 332 5.28 -15.39 -27.80
CA GLU A 332 3.82 -15.49 -27.66
C GLU A 332 3.04 -14.46 -28.50
N TYR A 333 3.61 -13.27 -28.69
CA TYR A 333 2.98 -12.17 -29.43
C TYR A 333 3.88 -11.51 -30.49
N TRP A 334 5.10 -12.03 -30.68
CA TRP A 334 6.10 -11.44 -31.55
C TRP A 334 6.80 -12.50 -32.40
N ARG A 335 7.23 -12.11 -33.61
CA ARG A 335 7.98 -12.98 -34.51
C ARG A 335 9.14 -12.22 -35.12
N ILE A 336 10.33 -12.81 -35.11
CA ILE A 336 11.54 -12.30 -35.75
C ILE A 336 11.93 -13.26 -36.87
N LYS A 337 12.11 -12.74 -38.08
CA LYS A 337 12.65 -13.49 -39.23
C LYS A 337 13.89 -12.81 -39.78
N LYS A 338 14.94 -13.57 -40.12
CA LYS A 338 16.10 -13.05 -40.87
C LYS A 338 15.67 -12.81 -42.32
N GLY A 339 15.74 -11.57 -42.79
CA GLY A 339 15.56 -11.19 -44.20
C GLY A 339 16.87 -10.73 -44.83
N GLU A 340 16.84 -10.39 -46.12
CA GLU A 340 18.01 -9.93 -46.89
C GLU A 340 18.73 -8.72 -46.28
N ASN A 341 17.99 -7.84 -45.60
CA ASN A 341 18.51 -6.61 -44.97
C ASN A 341 18.54 -6.69 -43.43
N GLY A 342 18.70 -7.90 -42.87
CA GLY A 342 18.71 -8.13 -41.43
C GLY A 342 17.38 -8.63 -40.86
N PHE A 343 17.23 -8.58 -39.54
CA PHE A 343 16.07 -9.13 -38.85
C PHE A 343 14.82 -8.26 -39.03
N ARG A 344 13.71 -8.88 -39.44
CA ARG A 344 12.38 -8.27 -39.50
C ARG A 344 11.55 -8.74 -38.30
N LEU A 345 11.22 -7.81 -37.41
CA LEU A 345 10.34 -8.04 -36.27
C LEU A 345 8.90 -7.67 -36.61
N LYS A 346 7.97 -8.55 -36.21
CA LYS A 346 6.52 -8.35 -36.35
C LYS A 346 5.83 -8.61 -35.01
N VAL A 347 5.12 -7.60 -34.51
CA VAL A 347 4.18 -7.69 -33.39
C VAL A 347 2.80 -7.31 -33.90
N THR A 348 1.87 -8.26 -33.96
CA THR A 348 0.49 -7.96 -34.34
C THR A 348 -0.29 -7.47 -33.12
N GLN A 349 -1.24 -6.56 -33.33
CA GLN A 349 -2.07 -6.06 -32.23
C GLN A 349 -2.95 -7.16 -31.63
N ASP A 350 -3.49 -8.05 -32.46
CA ASP A 350 -4.32 -9.18 -32.03
C ASP A 350 -3.54 -10.17 -31.16
N ASP A 351 -2.32 -10.57 -31.57
CA ASP A 351 -1.49 -11.47 -30.78
C ASP A 351 -1.07 -10.81 -29.45
N PHE A 352 -0.79 -9.50 -29.46
CA PHE A 352 -0.46 -8.74 -28.25
C PHE A 352 -1.63 -8.68 -27.26
N ILE A 353 -2.84 -8.39 -27.74
CA ILE A 353 -4.05 -8.41 -26.90
C ILE A 353 -4.35 -9.82 -26.38
N LYS A 354 -4.21 -10.86 -27.20
CA LYS A 354 -4.34 -12.26 -26.76
C LYS A 354 -3.34 -12.63 -25.68
N TYR A 355 -2.09 -12.17 -25.80
CA TYR A 355 -1.07 -12.35 -24.76
C TYR A 355 -1.45 -11.66 -23.46
N LEU A 356 -1.93 -10.42 -23.51
CA LEU A 356 -2.41 -9.70 -22.33
C LEU A 356 -3.57 -10.45 -21.66
N ASN A 357 -4.61 -10.81 -22.43
CA ASN A 357 -5.76 -11.58 -21.93
C ASN A 357 -5.34 -12.91 -21.30
N LYS A 358 -4.39 -13.63 -21.92
CA LYS A 358 -3.85 -14.90 -21.39
C LYS A 358 -3.18 -14.72 -20.04
N ASN A 359 -2.54 -13.58 -19.80
CA ASN A 359 -1.91 -13.21 -18.53
C ASN A 359 -2.88 -12.52 -17.54
N GLY A 360 -4.18 -12.63 -17.80
CA GLY A 360 -5.24 -12.14 -16.91
C GLY A 360 -5.56 -10.66 -17.06
N TYR A 361 -4.94 -9.94 -17.99
CA TYR A 361 -5.22 -8.53 -18.22
C TYR A 361 -6.54 -8.37 -18.97
N ALA A 362 -7.48 -7.67 -18.33
CA ALA A 362 -8.81 -7.42 -18.83
C ALA A 362 -9.26 -6.01 -18.44
N LYS A 363 -10.48 -5.65 -18.83
CA LYS A 363 -11.20 -4.50 -18.29
C LYS A 363 -12.52 -4.94 -17.68
N THR A 364 -12.94 -4.32 -16.59
CA THR A 364 -14.28 -4.51 -16.03
C THR A 364 -15.10 -3.23 -16.17
N LEU A 365 -16.42 -3.35 -16.17
CA LEU A 365 -17.34 -2.22 -16.25
C LEU A 365 -18.00 -1.97 -14.88
N PHE A 366 -17.92 -0.73 -14.42
CA PHE A 366 -18.66 -0.22 -13.27
C PHE A 366 -19.65 0.84 -13.76
N GLY A 367 -20.86 0.41 -14.08
CA GLY A 367 -21.87 1.26 -14.72
C GLY A 367 -21.41 1.74 -16.11
N LYS A 368 -21.01 3.01 -16.22
CA LYS A 368 -20.53 3.62 -17.48
C LYS A 368 -19.02 3.81 -17.54
N ILE A 369 -18.30 3.50 -16.47
CA ILE A 369 -16.85 3.66 -16.37
C ILE A 369 -16.24 2.26 -16.49
N TYR A 370 -15.07 2.14 -17.11
CA TYR A 370 -14.31 0.91 -17.11
C TYR A 370 -13.03 1.09 -16.29
N GLU A 371 -12.52 -0.01 -15.73
CA GLU A 371 -11.20 -0.06 -15.10
C GLU A 371 -10.40 -1.24 -15.67
N PHE A 372 -9.09 -1.08 -15.79
CA PHE A 372 -8.21 -2.18 -16.13
C PHE A 372 -7.94 -3.04 -14.91
N VAL A 373 -7.97 -4.35 -15.11
CA VAL A 373 -7.78 -5.35 -14.06
C VAL A 373 -6.82 -6.43 -14.54
N GLN A 374 -6.01 -6.95 -13.61
CA GLN A 374 -5.32 -8.22 -13.78
C GLN A 374 -6.00 -9.27 -12.91
N ILE A 375 -6.46 -10.35 -13.51
CA ILE A 375 -7.14 -11.45 -12.82
C ILE A 375 -6.20 -12.65 -12.78
N ASN A 376 -5.83 -13.06 -11.57
CA ASN A 376 -5.02 -14.26 -11.33
C ASN A 376 -5.73 -15.14 -10.32
N GLN A 377 -6.02 -16.41 -10.67
CA GLN A 377 -6.69 -17.38 -9.81
C GLN A 377 -7.96 -16.82 -9.11
N ASN A 378 -8.86 -16.17 -9.85
CA ASN A 378 -10.07 -15.48 -9.30
C ASN A 378 -9.78 -14.30 -8.36
N VAL A 379 -8.58 -13.72 -8.38
CA VAL A 379 -8.27 -12.48 -7.69
C VAL A 379 -8.05 -11.38 -8.73
N ALA A 380 -8.95 -10.40 -8.75
CA ALA A 380 -8.84 -9.19 -9.56
C ALA A 380 -8.05 -8.11 -8.82
N LYS A 381 -7.04 -7.56 -9.49
CA LYS A 381 -6.28 -6.40 -9.04
C LYS A 381 -6.51 -5.26 -10.02
N VAL A 382 -6.92 -4.09 -9.53
CA VAL A 382 -6.97 -2.87 -10.35
C VAL A 382 -5.54 -2.49 -10.75
N ILE A 383 -5.37 -2.15 -12.02
CA ILE A 383 -4.07 -1.83 -12.63
C ILE A 383 -4.21 -0.64 -13.56
N THR A 384 -3.07 -0.11 -13.98
CA THR A 384 -2.94 0.98 -14.93
C THR A 384 -2.27 0.52 -16.21
N PRO A 385 -2.36 1.29 -17.31
CA PRO A 385 -1.53 1.08 -18.50
C PRO A 385 -0.02 0.97 -18.21
N GLN A 386 0.46 1.67 -17.17
CA GLN A 386 1.84 1.60 -16.72
C GLN A 386 2.19 0.21 -16.18
N ASP A 387 1.32 -0.37 -15.35
CA ASP A 387 1.53 -1.73 -14.81
C ASP A 387 1.60 -2.79 -15.92
N ILE A 388 0.76 -2.65 -16.96
CA ILE A 388 0.77 -3.54 -18.14
C ILE A 388 2.10 -3.40 -18.89
N LYS A 389 2.54 -2.17 -19.13
CA LYS A 389 3.81 -1.89 -19.79
C LYS A 389 4.98 -2.48 -19.02
N ASP A 390 5.05 -2.22 -17.73
CA ASP A 390 6.15 -2.66 -16.87
C ASP A 390 6.17 -4.21 -16.80
N PHE A 391 5.01 -4.86 -16.71
CA PHE A 391 4.92 -6.33 -16.83
C PHE A 391 5.51 -6.86 -18.14
N VAL A 392 5.07 -6.33 -19.29
CA VAL A 392 5.53 -6.81 -20.61
C VAL A 392 7.04 -6.62 -20.77
N LEU A 393 7.58 -5.46 -20.35
CA LEU A 393 9.00 -5.17 -20.46
C LEU A 393 9.83 -6.05 -19.51
N ASN A 394 9.37 -6.25 -18.27
CA ASN A 394 10.06 -7.08 -17.29
C ASN A 394 10.08 -8.57 -17.70
N GLU A 395 9.02 -9.09 -18.32
CA GLU A 395 9.02 -10.46 -18.84
C GLU A 395 10.06 -10.66 -19.96
N LEU A 396 10.21 -9.69 -20.88
CA LEU A 396 11.24 -9.72 -21.92
C LEU A 396 12.67 -9.64 -21.32
N GLU A 397 12.84 -8.88 -20.23
CA GLU A 397 14.09 -8.77 -19.50
C GLU A 397 14.47 -10.05 -18.77
N LYS A 398 13.51 -10.74 -18.13
CA LYS A 398 13.76 -12.02 -17.46
C LYS A 398 14.31 -13.08 -18.42
N GLU A 399 13.81 -13.14 -19.65
CA GLU A 399 14.33 -14.07 -20.67
C GLU A 399 15.73 -13.66 -21.15
N ASN A 400 16.03 -12.35 -21.16
CA ASN A 400 17.34 -11.75 -21.48
C ASN A 400 18.05 -12.31 -22.72
N THR A 401 17.33 -12.51 -23.83
CA THR A 401 17.92 -12.99 -25.10
C THR A 401 18.11 -11.84 -26.08
N VAL A 402 18.96 -12.05 -27.09
CA VAL A 402 19.15 -11.09 -28.20
C VAL A 402 17.81 -10.74 -28.87
N PHE A 403 16.92 -11.72 -28.98
CA PHE A 403 15.60 -11.54 -29.58
C PHE A 403 14.66 -10.74 -28.67
N THR A 404 14.64 -11.03 -27.36
CA THR A 404 13.77 -10.29 -26.43
C THR A 404 14.22 -8.85 -26.24
N LYS A 405 15.52 -8.56 -26.31
CA LYS A 405 16.06 -7.19 -26.36
C LYS A 405 15.56 -6.41 -27.59
N LYS A 406 15.68 -7.00 -28.79
CA LYS A 406 15.14 -6.40 -30.03
C LYS A 406 13.62 -6.16 -29.98
N VAL A 407 12.88 -7.08 -29.36
CA VAL A 407 11.43 -6.92 -29.15
C VAL A 407 11.16 -5.77 -28.18
N LYS A 408 11.92 -5.69 -27.09
CA LYS A 408 11.82 -4.64 -26.08
C LYS A 408 12.06 -3.25 -26.69
N GLU A 409 13.17 -3.06 -27.40
CA GLU A 409 13.49 -1.83 -28.15
C GLU A 409 12.34 -1.45 -29.10
N TYR A 410 11.85 -2.40 -29.90
CA TYR A 410 10.76 -2.16 -30.83
C TYR A 410 9.45 -1.71 -30.15
N LEU A 411 9.14 -2.27 -28.98
CA LEU A 411 7.98 -1.89 -28.18
C LEU A 411 8.19 -0.52 -27.53
N LEU A 412 9.40 -0.21 -27.06
CA LEU A 412 9.77 1.10 -26.50
C LEU A 412 9.59 2.22 -27.55
N ASP A 413 10.04 1.99 -28.78
CA ASP A 413 9.81 2.90 -29.92
C ASP A 413 8.32 3.14 -30.22
N LYS A 414 7.46 2.19 -29.82
CA LYS A 414 6.03 2.16 -30.16
C LYS A 414 5.17 2.17 -28.91
N VAL A 415 5.63 2.79 -27.82
CA VAL A 415 4.89 2.84 -26.55
C VAL A 415 3.50 3.42 -26.74
N SER A 416 3.37 4.52 -27.47
CA SER A 416 2.07 5.15 -27.76
C SER A 416 1.12 4.26 -28.57
N LYS A 417 1.64 3.27 -29.31
CA LYS A 417 0.84 2.33 -30.10
C LYS A 417 0.38 1.13 -29.28
N TYR A 418 1.23 0.54 -28.45
CA TYR A 418 0.95 -0.72 -27.74
C TYR A 418 0.58 -0.55 -26.27
N PHE A 419 0.85 0.60 -25.67
CA PHE A 419 0.58 0.88 -24.25
C PHE A 419 -0.22 2.17 -24.04
N SER A 420 -0.85 2.71 -25.08
CA SER A 420 -1.84 3.77 -24.89
C SER A 420 -3.14 3.20 -24.33
N GLU A 421 -3.80 3.98 -23.49
CA GLU A 421 -5.12 3.64 -22.91
C GLU A 421 -6.12 3.24 -24.00
N ARG A 422 -6.23 4.03 -25.07
CA ARG A 422 -7.10 3.74 -26.23
C ARG A 422 -6.84 2.38 -26.88
N PHE A 423 -5.59 1.92 -26.92
CA PHE A 423 -5.28 0.61 -27.45
C PHE A 423 -5.58 -0.49 -26.42
N LEU A 424 -5.18 -0.28 -25.17
CA LEU A 424 -5.41 -1.25 -24.08
C LEU A 424 -6.90 -1.42 -23.76
N GLU A 425 -7.74 -0.42 -24.01
CA GLU A 425 -9.21 -0.53 -23.98
C GLU A 425 -9.76 -1.68 -24.83
N THR A 426 -8.98 -2.24 -25.76
CA THR A 426 -9.38 -3.38 -26.60
C THR A 426 -9.17 -4.74 -25.95
N VAL A 427 -8.61 -4.82 -24.73
CA VAL A 427 -8.58 -6.07 -23.95
C VAL A 427 -9.99 -6.57 -23.63
N THR A 428 -10.09 -7.85 -23.29
CA THR A 428 -11.38 -8.50 -23.02
C THR A 428 -12.11 -7.79 -21.89
N THR A 429 -13.43 -7.60 -22.06
CA THR A 429 -14.27 -7.13 -20.96
C THR A 429 -14.69 -8.31 -20.11
N GLN A 430 -14.38 -8.28 -18.82
CA GLN A 430 -14.77 -9.30 -17.87
C GLN A 430 -15.61 -8.65 -16.77
N GLU A 431 -16.83 -9.16 -16.59
CA GLU A 431 -17.71 -8.72 -15.52
C GLU A 431 -17.21 -9.31 -14.20
N ILE A 432 -16.78 -8.44 -13.28
CA ILE A 432 -16.41 -8.85 -11.92
C ILE A 432 -17.62 -8.62 -11.03
N ILE A 433 -18.29 -9.70 -10.69
CA ILE A 433 -19.40 -9.69 -9.74
C ILE A 433 -18.82 -9.69 -8.33
N LYS A 434 -19.30 -8.79 -7.46
CA LYS A 434 -18.96 -8.79 -6.04
C LYS A 434 -19.28 -10.17 -5.47
N MET A 435 -18.26 -10.86 -4.97
CA MET A 435 -18.49 -12.12 -4.28
C MET A 435 -19.35 -11.85 -3.03
N SER A 436 -20.52 -12.46 -2.98
CA SER A 436 -21.37 -12.51 -1.80
C SER A 436 -21.21 -13.85 -1.10
N ASP A 437 -21.43 -13.84 0.21
CA ASP A 437 -21.50 -15.09 0.96
C ASP A 437 -22.86 -15.78 0.68
N PRO A 438 -22.89 -17.10 0.46
CA PRO A 438 -24.11 -17.88 0.50
C PRO A 438 -24.80 -17.82 1.88
N LYS A 439 -26.05 -18.27 1.94
CA LYS A 439 -26.84 -18.25 3.19
C LYS A 439 -26.21 -19.06 4.32
N ASP A 440 -25.50 -20.14 3.99
CA ASP A 440 -25.05 -21.19 4.90
C ASP A 440 -23.53 -21.24 5.09
N CYS A 441 -22.77 -20.34 4.47
CA CYS A 441 -21.34 -20.21 4.70
C CYS A 441 -20.85 -18.77 4.51
N SER A 442 -19.64 -18.48 4.97
CA SER A 442 -18.96 -17.20 4.75
C SER A 442 -17.50 -17.43 4.35
N TYR A 443 -16.97 -16.57 3.49
CA TYR A 443 -15.59 -16.65 3.04
C TYR A 443 -14.74 -15.51 3.64
N LEU A 444 -13.56 -15.88 4.13
CA LEU A 444 -12.50 -14.98 4.57
C LEU A 444 -11.25 -15.25 3.72
N PHE A 445 -10.57 -14.20 3.29
CA PHE A 445 -9.46 -14.29 2.34
C PHE A 445 -8.15 -13.91 3.02
N PHE A 446 -7.16 -14.80 3.02
CA PHE A 446 -5.83 -14.61 3.61
C PHE A 446 -4.74 -14.82 2.56
N LYS A 447 -3.53 -14.29 2.77
CA LYS A 447 -2.44 -14.36 1.77
C LYS A 447 -2.21 -15.77 1.20
N ASN A 448 -2.29 -16.79 2.05
CA ASN A 448 -1.98 -18.17 1.72
C ASN A 448 -3.21 -19.04 1.40
N THR A 449 -4.42 -18.66 1.80
CA THR A 449 -5.61 -19.52 1.69
C THR A 449 -6.91 -18.72 1.77
N VAL A 450 -7.98 -19.31 1.29
CA VAL A 450 -9.35 -18.91 1.62
C VAL A 450 -9.85 -19.79 2.76
N VAL A 451 -10.50 -19.18 3.75
CA VAL A 451 -11.20 -19.87 4.83
C VAL A 451 -12.70 -19.77 4.59
N LYS A 452 -13.35 -20.92 4.37
CA LYS A 452 -14.79 -21.03 4.22
C LYS A 452 -15.40 -21.53 5.52
N VAL A 453 -16.07 -20.65 6.25
CA VAL A 453 -16.76 -20.95 7.51
C VAL A 453 -18.15 -21.49 7.21
N ASN A 454 -18.52 -22.63 7.78
CA ASN A 454 -19.75 -23.34 7.45
C ASN A 454 -20.78 -23.30 8.58
N LYS A 455 -22.06 -23.19 8.24
CA LYS A 455 -23.18 -23.29 9.20
C LYS A 455 -23.23 -24.62 9.94
N SER A 456 -22.80 -25.72 9.31
CA SER A 456 -22.72 -27.05 9.94
C SER A 456 -21.68 -27.12 11.07
N GLY A 457 -20.84 -26.09 11.19
CA GLY A 457 -19.77 -25.97 12.16
C GLY A 457 -18.38 -26.11 11.54
N GLY A 458 -17.42 -25.38 12.10
CA GLY A 458 -16.04 -25.30 11.65
C GLY A 458 -15.83 -24.59 10.31
N TYR A 459 -14.63 -24.76 9.75
CA TYR A 459 -14.19 -24.15 8.49
C TYR A 459 -13.42 -25.11 7.59
N GLU A 460 -13.41 -24.81 6.30
CA GLU A 460 -12.65 -25.48 5.25
C GLU A 460 -11.60 -24.53 4.66
N LEU A 461 -10.44 -25.05 4.32
CA LEU A 461 -9.41 -24.30 3.57
C LEU A 461 -9.53 -24.62 2.09
N MET A 462 -9.46 -23.59 1.25
CA MET A 462 -9.53 -23.74 -0.20
C MET A 462 -8.58 -22.77 -0.90
N GLU A 463 -8.24 -23.08 -2.15
CA GLU A 463 -7.44 -22.19 -3.00
C GLU A 463 -8.31 -21.14 -3.68
N TYR A 464 -7.72 -19.99 -4.02
CA TYR A 464 -8.42 -18.91 -4.71
C TYR A 464 -9.01 -19.33 -6.06
N LYS A 465 -8.31 -20.21 -6.81
CA LYS A 465 -8.78 -20.74 -8.10
C LYS A 465 -10.10 -21.51 -8.01
N ASP A 466 -10.44 -22.03 -6.82
CA ASP A 466 -11.64 -22.82 -6.56
C ASP A 466 -12.82 -21.96 -6.05
N LEU A 467 -12.62 -20.63 -5.92
CA LEU A 467 -13.69 -19.71 -5.55
C LEU A 467 -14.82 -19.70 -6.61
N PRO A 468 -16.08 -19.55 -6.18
CA PRO A 468 -17.22 -19.50 -7.09
C PRO A 468 -17.30 -18.20 -7.91
N SER A 469 -16.61 -17.14 -7.47
CA SER A 469 -16.57 -15.84 -8.13
C SER A 469 -15.22 -15.17 -7.89
N THR A 470 -14.87 -14.24 -8.77
CA THR A 470 -13.70 -13.37 -8.62
C THR A 470 -13.90 -12.42 -7.44
N ILE A 471 -12.82 -12.19 -6.68
CA ILE A 471 -12.74 -11.21 -5.59
C ILE A 471 -11.75 -10.10 -5.93
N TRP A 472 -11.82 -8.99 -5.21
CA TRP A 472 -10.80 -7.95 -5.28
C TRP A 472 -9.60 -8.30 -4.41
N SER A 473 -8.39 -8.00 -4.88
CA SER A 473 -7.16 -8.18 -4.10
C SER A 473 -7.14 -7.40 -2.79
N THR A 474 -7.89 -6.29 -2.72
CA THR A 474 -8.08 -5.48 -1.50
C THR A 474 -8.84 -6.21 -0.41
N GLN A 475 -9.61 -7.26 -0.75
CA GLN A 475 -10.34 -8.09 0.22
C GLN A 475 -9.43 -9.14 0.89
N ILE A 476 -8.20 -9.30 0.40
CA ILE A 476 -7.24 -10.27 0.96
C ILE A 476 -6.52 -9.64 2.15
N GLN A 477 -6.66 -10.30 3.30
CA GLN A 477 -5.96 -9.95 4.52
C GLN A 477 -4.47 -10.13 4.32
N GLN A 478 -3.68 -9.11 4.66
CA GLN A 478 -2.24 -9.07 4.41
C GLN A 478 -1.42 -9.91 5.42
N ARG A 479 -1.98 -11.02 5.91
CA ARG A 479 -1.39 -11.99 6.82
C ARG A 479 -1.76 -13.42 6.40
N GLU A 480 -1.00 -14.40 6.87
CA GLU A 480 -1.27 -15.82 6.62
C GLU A 480 -2.20 -16.40 7.69
N PHE A 481 -3.13 -17.25 7.27
CA PHE A 481 -3.94 -18.03 8.19
C PHE A 481 -3.21 -19.30 8.62
N LYS A 482 -3.13 -19.55 9.94
CA LYS A 482 -2.48 -20.74 10.51
C LYS A 482 -3.47 -21.53 11.35
N LYS A 483 -3.83 -22.74 10.93
CA LYS A 483 -4.78 -23.59 11.68
C LYS A 483 -4.34 -23.77 13.15
N ILE A 484 -5.27 -23.58 14.08
CA ILE A 484 -5.11 -23.92 15.49
C ILE A 484 -5.83 -25.24 15.77
N ASP A 485 -5.12 -26.25 16.26
CA ASP A 485 -5.69 -27.56 16.58
C ASP A 485 -6.62 -27.51 17.80
N LYS A 486 -6.28 -26.67 18.79
CA LYS A 486 -7.08 -26.46 19.99
C LYS A 486 -6.91 -25.04 20.51
N LYS A 487 -8.02 -24.36 20.76
CA LYS A 487 -8.03 -23.08 21.46
C LYS A 487 -7.64 -23.31 22.92
N THR A 488 -6.45 -22.85 23.30
CA THR A 488 -5.91 -22.97 24.66
C THR A 488 -6.23 -21.75 25.53
N SER A 489 -6.49 -20.61 24.91
CA SER A 489 -6.81 -19.35 25.55
C SER A 489 -7.67 -18.47 24.64
N ARG A 490 -8.29 -17.45 25.22
CA ARG A 490 -8.94 -16.37 24.47
C ARG A 490 -7.90 -15.57 23.70
N SER A 491 -8.32 -14.94 22.60
CA SER A 491 -7.57 -13.80 22.05
C SER A 491 -7.69 -12.62 23.01
N GLU A 492 -6.77 -11.67 22.93
CA GLU A 492 -6.84 -10.41 23.67
C GLU A 492 -8.10 -9.63 23.29
N PHE A 493 -8.48 -9.66 22.01
CA PHE A 493 -9.73 -9.04 21.57
C PHE A 493 -10.97 -9.70 22.16
N GLU A 494 -11.02 -11.02 22.21
CA GLU A 494 -12.12 -11.76 22.87
C GLU A 494 -12.17 -11.44 24.37
N GLN A 495 -11.02 -11.37 25.03
CA GLN A 495 -10.94 -10.99 26.44
C GLN A 495 -11.39 -9.52 26.66
N PHE A 496 -11.01 -8.62 25.77
CA PHE A 496 -11.49 -7.24 25.73
C PHE A 496 -13.01 -7.19 25.56
N LEU A 497 -13.60 -7.97 24.65
CA LEU A 497 -15.06 -8.03 24.49
C LEU A 497 -15.72 -8.54 25.77
N TYR A 498 -15.22 -9.62 26.36
CA TYR A 498 -15.72 -10.15 27.63
C TYR A 498 -15.70 -9.10 28.74
N ASN A 499 -14.62 -8.32 28.85
CA ASN A 499 -14.52 -7.22 29.80
C ASN A 499 -15.54 -6.10 29.49
N THR A 500 -15.66 -5.66 28.23
CA THR A 500 -16.60 -4.58 27.84
C THR A 500 -18.05 -4.95 28.09
N VAL A 501 -18.43 -6.22 28.05
CA VAL A 501 -19.79 -6.64 28.37
C VAL A 501 -20.02 -6.97 29.85
N GLY A 502 -19.06 -6.64 30.72
CA GLY A 502 -19.20 -6.85 32.17
C GLY A 502 -18.94 -8.28 32.63
N ARG A 503 -18.12 -9.03 31.87
CA ARG A 503 -17.73 -10.43 32.17
C ARG A 503 -18.93 -11.38 32.24
N ASP A 504 -19.92 -11.12 31.40
CA ASP A 504 -21.15 -11.89 31.28
C ASP A 504 -21.12 -12.71 29.99
N ASP A 505 -21.26 -14.03 30.12
CA ASP A 505 -21.15 -14.95 28.99
C ASP A 505 -22.34 -14.83 28.02
N ASP A 506 -23.55 -14.52 28.50
CA ASP A 506 -24.73 -14.33 27.65
C ASP A 506 -24.60 -13.03 26.84
N LYS A 507 -24.05 -11.97 27.44
CA LYS A 507 -23.72 -10.73 26.71
C LYS A 507 -22.56 -10.93 25.75
N LEU A 508 -21.57 -11.76 26.08
CA LEU A 508 -20.47 -12.12 25.17
C LEU A 508 -21.02 -12.86 23.94
N LEU A 509 -21.91 -13.82 24.13
CA LEU A 509 -22.58 -14.51 23.01
C LEU A 509 -23.38 -13.54 22.14
N ALA A 510 -24.09 -12.59 22.75
CA ALA A 510 -24.84 -11.58 22.00
C ALA A 510 -23.93 -10.71 21.12
N ILE A 511 -22.83 -10.17 21.65
CA ILE A 511 -21.89 -9.35 20.88
C ILE A 511 -21.10 -10.16 19.85
N SER A 512 -20.68 -11.38 20.17
CA SER A 512 -20.05 -12.30 19.21
C SER A 512 -20.98 -12.63 18.04
N SER A 513 -22.27 -12.86 18.30
CA SER A 513 -23.25 -13.11 17.23
C SER A 513 -23.49 -11.87 16.36
N ALA A 514 -23.41 -10.67 16.94
CA ALA A 514 -23.51 -9.41 16.21
C ALA A 514 -22.29 -9.16 15.32
N ILE A 515 -21.08 -9.48 15.81
CA ILE A 515 -19.85 -9.46 15.01
C ILE A 515 -19.98 -10.47 13.87
N GLY A 516 -20.41 -11.70 14.14
CA GLY A 516 -20.66 -12.71 13.12
C GLY A 516 -21.67 -12.26 12.05
N TYR A 517 -22.74 -11.60 12.47
CA TYR A 517 -23.72 -10.99 11.55
C TYR A 517 -23.09 -9.94 10.64
N LEU A 518 -22.22 -9.07 11.16
CA LEU A 518 -21.53 -8.04 10.37
C LEU A 518 -20.49 -8.65 9.43
N LEU A 519 -19.82 -9.73 9.84
CA LEU A 519 -18.85 -10.44 9.03
C LEU A 519 -19.49 -11.33 7.96
N HIS A 520 -20.72 -11.80 8.12
CA HIS A 520 -21.39 -12.54 7.05
C HIS A 520 -21.96 -11.58 6.01
N ARG A 521 -21.64 -11.71 4.72
CA ARG A 521 -22.13 -10.77 3.68
C ARG A 521 -23.58 -11.02 3.25
N TYR A 522 -24.10 -12.23 3.46
CA TYR A 522 -25.49 -12.53 3.09
C TYR A 522 -26.47 -11.64 3.87
N LYS A 523 -27.43 -11.07 3.14
CA LYS A 523 -28.55 -10.30 3.71
C LYS A 523 -29.85 -11.07 3.53
N ASP A 524 -30.46 -11.45 4.65
CA ASP A 524 -31.82 -11.97 4.69
C ASP A 524 -32.80 -10.80 4.93
N LYS A 525 -33.72 -10.57 3.98
CA LYS A 525 -34.74 -9.50 4.08
C LYS A 525 -35.57 -9.60 5.36
N SER A 526 -35.73 -10.80 5.93
CA SER A 526 -36.49 -11.01 7.16
C SER A 526 -35.73 -10.66 8.45
N VAL A 527 -34.40 -10.52 8.39
CA VAL A 527 -33.52 -10.37 9.58
C VAL A 527 -32.62 -9.14 9.50
N THR A 528 -32.82 -8.26 8.52
CA THR A 528 -31.89 -7.13 8.30
C THR A 528 -31.98 -6.11 9.44
N LYS A 529 -30.90 -5.99 10.20
CA LYS A 529 -30.75 -5.12 11.37
C LYS A 529 -29.51 -4.23 11.28
N ALA A 530 -29.55 -3.08 11.92
CA ALA A 530 -28.39 -2.27 12.27
C ALA A 530 -27.90 -2.67 13.68
N ILE A 531 -26.59 -2.90 13.82
CA ILE A 531 -25.96 -3.17 15.12
C ILE A 531 -25.66 -1.84 15.79
N VAL A 532 -26.16 -1.64 17.01
CA VAL A 532 -25.97 -0.42 17.79
C VAL A 532 -25.15 -0.73 19.03
N LEU A 533 -23.97 -0.15 19.12
CA LEU A 533 -23.15 -0.16 20.32
C LEU A 533 -23.37 1.13 21.10
N MET A 534 -23.76 1.00 22.37
CA MET A 534 -23.95 2.13 23.27
C MET A 534 -23.29 1.92 24.62
N ASP A 535 -23.04 3.01 25.34
CA ASP A 535 -22.53 2.92 26.72
C ASP A 535 -23.63 2.47 27.68
N GLU A 536 -23.24 1.79 28.75
CA GLU A 536 -24.12 1.36 29.82
C GLU A 536 -24.43 2.50 30.81
N ALA A 537 -23.49 3.44 31.00
CA ALA A 537 -23.60 4.55 31.95
C ALA A 537 -24.87 5.39 31.73
N ILE A 538 -25.70 5.51 32.76
CA ILE A 538 -27.00 6.21 32.69
C ILE A 538 -26.83 7.73 32.70
N ASP A 539 -25.75 8.22 33.32
CA ASP A 539 -25.45 9.65 33.41
C ASP A 539 -25.31 10.31 32.03
N SER A 540 -25.73 11.57 31.96
CA SER A 540 -25.80 12.35 30.71
C SER A 540 -24.45 12.79 30.16
N GLU A 541 -23.36 12.58 30.91
CA GLU A 541 -22.01 12.94 30.49
C GLU A 541 -21.37 11.84 29.62
N PRO A 542 -20.83 12.18 28.43
CA PRO A 542 -20.15 11.23 27.57
C PRO A 542 -18.84 10.71 28.21
N GLU A 543 -18.87 9.52 28.80
CA GLU A 543 -17.68 8.90 29.40
C GLU A 543 -16.61 8.46 28.37
N GLY A 544 -17.02 8.25 27.11
CA GLY A 544 -16.10 7.91 26.02
C GLY A 544 -15.26 6.65 26.29
N ARG A 545 -14.41 6.25 25.33
CA ARG A 545 -13.37 5.21 25.53
C ARG A 545 -13.81 3.80 25.99
N THR A 546 -15.11 3.51 26.00
CA THR A 546 -15.67 2.17 26.29
C THR A 546 -15.34 1.09 25.24
N GLY A 547 -14.65 1.46 24.16
CA GLY A 547 -14.13 0.49 23.19
C GLY A 547 -14.96 0.33 21.90
N LYS A 548 -16.07 1.08 21.74
CA LYS A 548 -16.94 1.04 20.54
C LYS A 548 -16.17 1.15 19.22
N SER A 549 -15.27 2.13 19.10
CA SER A 549 -14.44 2.31 17.90
C SER A 549 -13.41 1.19 17.68
N LEU A 550 -12.96 0.53 18.75
CA LEU A 550 -12.01 -0.60 18.65
C LEU A 550 -12.70 -1.83 18.05
N ILE A 551 -13.99 -2.04 18.37
CA ILE A 551 -14.81 -3.09 17.78
C ILE A 551 -15.03 -2.84 16.29
N GLY A 552 -15.37 -1.61 15.89
CA GLY A 552 -15.48 -1.23 14.48
C GLY A 552 -14.16 -1.45 13.71
N LYS A 553 -13.03 -1.08 14.35
CA LYS A 553 -11.69 -1.31 13.80
C LYS A 553 -11.39 -2.81 13.63
N ALA A 554 -11.72 -3.65 14.60
CA ALA A 554 -11.53 -5.10 14.53
C ALA A 554 -12.26 -5.71 13.32
N ILE A 555 -13.52 -5.31 13.10
CA ILE A 555 -14.35 -5.78 11.99
C ILE A 555 -13.75 -5.33 10.64
N SER A 556 -13.18 -4.12 10.58
CA SER A 556 -12.57 -3.56 9.37
C SER A 556 -11.38 -4.37 8.82
N TYR A 557 -10.76 -5.23 9.64
CA TYR A 557 -9.70 -6.13 9.17
C TYR A 557 -10.21 -7.29 8.29
N PHE A 558 -11.52 -7.58 8.32
CA PHE A 558 -12.14 -8.69 7.57
C PHE A 558 -13.16 -8.22 6.52
N ARG A 559 -13.74 -7.02 6.71
CA ARG A 559 -14.78 -6.47 5.86
C ARG A 559 -14.52 -5.01 5.54
N GLU A 560 -14.72 -4.64 4.28
CA GLU A 560 -14.51 -3.27 3.85
C GLU A 560 -15.56 -2.36 4.50
N SER A 561 -15.10 -1.54 5.44
CA SER A 561 -15.96 -0.73 6.30
C SER A 561 -15.77 0.75 6.00
N VAL A 562 -16.85 1.42 5.64
CA VAL A 562 -16.88 2.86 5.39
C VAL A 562 -17.31 3.57 6.67
N ARG A 563 -16.40 4.32 7.28
CA ARG A 563 -16.68 5.07 8.51
C ARG A 563 -17.19 6.46 8.17
N ILE A 564 -18.38 6.79 8.66
CA ILE A 564 -19.03 8.09 8.49
C ILE A 564 -19.01 8.83 9.83
N ASP A 565 -18.35 9.99 9.84
CA ASP A 565 -18.41 10.91 10.98
C ASP A 565 -19.79 11.58 11.06
N SER A 566 -20.58 11.09 12.01
CA SER A 566 -21.96 11.53 12.19
C SER A 566 -22.09 12.96 12.73
N LYS A 567 -21.02 13.59 13.22
CA LYS A 567 -21.07 14.99 13.71
C LYS A 567 -21.30 15.99 12.60
N ASN A 568 -20.82 15.68 11.39
CA ASN A 568 -20.94 16.48 10.17
C ASN A 568 -21.97 15.90 9.18
N PHE A 569 -22.64 14.81 9.54
CA PHE A 569 -23.57 14.09 8.69
C PHE A 569 -24.97 14.72 8.71
N THR A 570 -25.58 14.89 7.53
CA THR A 570 -26.95 15.36 7.40
C THR A 570 -27.70 14.52 6.36
N PHE A 571 -28.78 13.85 6.76
CA PHE A 571 -29.58 12.97 5.88
C PHE A 571 -30.23 13.64 4.65
N GLY A 572 -30.09 14.96 4.49
CA GLY A 572 -30.65 15.71 3.37
C GLY A 572 -29.70 15.93 2.19
N ASP A 573 -28.41 15.63 2.35
CA ASP A 573 -27.44 15.78 1.26
C ASP A 573 -27.51 14.57 0.31
N LYS A 574 -27.61 14.82 -0.99
CA LYS A 574 -27.58 13.75 -2.01
C LYS A 574 -26.25 13.01 -2.03
N PHE A 575 -25.17 13.65 -1.57
CA PHE A 575 -23.81 13.09 -1.52
C PHE A 575 -23.46 12.44 -0.18
N THR A 576 -24.46 12.23 0.69
CA THR A 576 -24.31 11.63 2.02
C THR A 576 -23.50 10.32 2.01
N PHE A 577 -23.70 9.51 0.98
CA PHE A 577 -23.14 8.18 0.83
C PHE A 577 -21.99 8.10 -0.18
N GLN A 578 -21.44 9.25 -0.60
CA GLN A 578 -20.43 9.33 -1.67
C GLN A 578 -19.17 8.48 -1.40
N GLN A 579 -18.84 8.21 -0.14
CA GLN A 579 -17.66 7.41 0.23
C GLN A 579 -17.86 5.91 -0.01
N ILE A 580 -19.09 5.47 -0.24
CA ILE A 580 -19.42 4.06 -0.47
C ILE A 580 -19.03 3.69 -1.90
N ASN A 581 -18.40 2.53 -2.01
CA ASN A 581 -17.99 1.93 -3.27
C ASN A 581 -18.66 0.55 -3.43
N PRO A 582 -18.59 -0.09 -4.61
CA PRO A 582 -19.18 -1.41 -4.81
C PRO A 582 -18.66 -2.52 -3.88
N SER A 583 -17.42 -2.40 -3.36
CA SER A 583 -16.83 -3.39 -2.47
C SER A 583 -17.18 -3.19 -0.99
N SER A 584 -17.78 -2.06 -0.62
CA SER A 584 -18.18 -1.73 0.76
C SER A 584 -19.13 -2.77 1.34
N ASP A 585 -18.79 -3.34 2.49
CA ASP A 585 -19.58 -4.36 3.18
C ASP A 585 -20.32 -3.80 4.40
N ILE A 586 -19.75 -2.77 5.04
CA ILE A 586 -20.28 -2.18 6.28
C ILE A 586 -20.23 -0.64 6.23
N ILE A 587 -21.27 0.00 6.72
CA ILE A 587 -21.31 1.44 7.01
C ILE A 587 -21.26 1.62 8.52
N GLU A 588 -20.21 2.26 9.02
CA GLU A 588 -20.02 2.57 10.44
C GLU A 588 -20.35 4.04 10.72
N PHE A 589 -21.48 4.29 11.37
CA PHE A 589 -21.80 5.61 11.92
C PHE A 589 -21.19 5.75 13.30
N ASN A 590 -20.13 6.55 13.41
CA ASN A 590 -19.44 6.73 14.68
C ASN A 590 -19.91 7.98 15.45
N ASP A 591 -20.08 7.84 16.77
CA ASP A 591 -20.45 8.88 17.74
C ASP A 591 -21.72 9.67 17.38
N VAL A 592 -22.77 8.92 17.09
CA VAL A 592 -24.07 9.46 16.71
C VAL A 592 -24.71 10.29 17.84
N LYS A 593 -25.18 11.50 17.49
CA LYS A 593 -25.85 12.45 18.40
C LYS A 593 -27.24 11.97 18.82
N GLN A 594 -27.74 12.48 19.95
CA GLN A 594 -29.04 12.11 20.54
C GLN A 594 -30.26 12.25 19.60
N ASN A 595 -30.23 13.18 18.64
CA ASN A 595 -31.34 13.44 17.71
C ASN A 595 -31.14 12.81 16.33
N PHE A 596 -30.40 11.71 16.26
CA PHE A 596 -30.20 10.98 15.02
C PHE A 596 -31.49 10.29 14.56
N ASP A 597 -31.91 10.66 13.36
CA ASP A 597 -33.13 10.19 12.73
C ASP A 597 -32.91 8.83 12.03
N PHE A 598 -32.90 7.76 12.82
CA PHE A 598 -32.66 6.40 12.32
C PHE A 598 -33.72 5.93 11.31
N GLU A 599 -34.95 6.47 11.35
CA GLU A 599 -36.01 6.09 10.40
C GLU A 599 -35.61 6.38 8.94
N LYS A 600 -34.77 7.39 8.72
CA LYS A 600 -34.22 7.70 7.38
C LYS A 600 -33.30 6.63 6.83
N LEU A 601 -32.78 5.73 7.66
CA LEU A 601 -32.02 4.57 7.22
C LEU A 601 -32.90 3.38 6.86
N PHE A 602 -34.21 3.39 7.16
CA PHE A 602 -35.06 2.21 6.91
C PHE A 602 -35.06 1.79 5.45
N SER A 603 -35.23 2.74 4.52
CA SER A 603 -35.20 2.45 3.08
C SER A 603 -33.82 1.94 2.64
N VAL A 604 -32.74 2.52 3.15
CA VAL A 604 -31.37 2.10 2.81
C VAL A 604 -31.03 0.72 3.39
N ILE A 605 -31.66 0.35 4.51
CA ILE A 605 -31.48 -0.96 5.13
C ILE A 605 -32.20 -2.04 4.33
N THR A 606 -33.45 -1.78 3.89
CA THR A 606 -34.36 -2.80 3.34
C THR A 606 -34.53 -2.80 1.82
N ASP A 607 -34.12 -1.73 1.13
CA ASP A 607 -34.24 -1.58 -0.32
C ASP A 607 -32.87 -1.43 -1.00
N ASP A 608 -32.87 -1.23 -2.33
CA ASP A 608 -31.68 -0.91 -3.11
C ASP A 608 -31.10 0.45 -2.69
N MET A 609 -29.77 0.53 -2.64
CA MET A 609 -29.05 1.72 -2.20
C MET A 609 -28.50 2.51 -3.39
N THR A 610 -28.93 3.77 -3.52
CA THR A 610 -28.40 4.69 -4.54
C THR A 610 -27.27 5.53 -3.94
N VAL A 611 -26.12 5.57 -4.62
CA VAL A 611 -24.96 6.37 -4.24
C VAL A 611 -24.70 7.44 -5.31
N GLU A 612 -24.78 8.71 -4.91
CA GLU A 612 -24.51 9.84 -5.80
C GLU A 612 -23.09 10.42 -5.58
N TYR A 613 -22.46 10.85 -6.68
CA TYR A 613 -21.14 11.48 -6.69
C TYR A 613 -21.22 12.88 -7.31
N LYS A 614 -20.44 13.83 -6.78
CA LYS A 614 -20.33 15.16 -7.41
C LYS A 614 -19.75 15.02 -8.82
N ASN A 615 -20.47 15.57 -9.80
CA ASN A 615 -20.08 15.59 -11.22
C ASN A 615 -19.88 14.22 -11.88
N LYS A 616 -20.42 13.13 -11.31
CA LYS A 616 -20.43 11.79 -11.92
C LYS A 616 -21.84 11.21 -11.89
N HIS A 617 -22.08 10.19 -12.71
CA HIS A 617 -23.35 9.46 -12.67
C HIS A 617 -23.46 8.66 -11.37
N PRO A 618 -24.67 8.59 -10.76
CA PRO A 618 -24.90 7.74 -9.60
C PRO A 618 -24.84 6.26 -9.99
N PHE A 619 -24.56 5.41 -9.01
CA PHE A 619 -24.70 3.96 -9.14
C PHE A 619 -25.68 3.42 -8.10
N VAL A 620 -26.25 2.26 -8.38
CA VAL A 620 -27.23 1.59 -7.52
C VAL A 620 -26.64 0.25 -7.09
N LEU A 621 -26.56 0.04 -5.78
CA LEU A 621 -26.30 -1.26 -5.16
C LEU A 621 -27.62 -1.96 -4.92
N LYS A 622 -27.75 -3.20 -5.37
CA LYS A 622 -28.93 -4.01 -5.05
C LYS A 622 -28.97 -4.29 -3.55
N PHE A 623 -30.16 -4.55 -3.02
CA PHE A 623 -30.35 -4.91 -1.61
C PHE A 623 -29.36 -5.99 -1.15
N GLU A 624 -29.15 -7.04 -1.94
CA GLU A 624 -28.28 -8.17 -1.61
C GLU A 624 -26.78 -7.79 -1.57
N GLU A 625 -26.40 -6.70 -2.22
CA GLU A 625 -25.02 -6.19 -2.32
C GLU A 625 -24.75 -5.01 -1.38
N SER A 626 -25.82 -4.38 -0.89
CA SER A 626 -25.78 -3.18 -0.06
C SER A 626 -25.16 -3.46 1.33
N PRO A 627 -24.42 -2.50 1.90
CA PRO A 627 -23.74 -2.69 3.18
C PRO A 627 -24.69 -2.97 4.37
N LYS A 628 -24.15 -3.63 5.40
CA LYS A 628 -24.76 -3.68 6.74
C LYS A 628 -24.40 -2.43 7.55
N PHE A 629 -25.16 -2.15 8.60
CA PHE A 629 -25.00 -0.93 9.40
C PHE A 629 -24.48 -1.25 10.79
N MET A 630 -23.47 -0.50 11.21
CA MET A 630 -22.96 -0.42 12.57
C MET A 630 -23.07 1.02 13.05
N ILE A 631 -23.60 1.23 14.26
CA ILE A 631 -23.79 2.54 14.85
C ILE A 631 -23.15 2.54 16.24
N SER A 632 -22.31 3.53 16.52
CA SER A 632 -21.85 3.80 17.89
C SER A 632 -22.46 5.11 18.39
N THR A 633 -22.93 5.11 19.64
CA THR A 633 -23.53 6.29 20.27
C THR A 633 -23.41 6.23 21.78
N ASN A 634 -23.47 7.38 22.44
CA ASN A 634 -23.58 7.43 23.91
C ASN A 634 -25.04 7.56 24.36
N TYR A 635 -25.97 7.75 23.41
CA TYR A 635 -27.39 7.99 23.65
C TYR A 635 -28.23 6.82 23.16
N THR A 636 -29.46 6.71 23.66
CA THR A 636 -30.43 5.79 23.05
C THR A 636 -30.95 6.37 21.75
N ILE A 637 -31.10 5.53 20.73
CA ILE A 637 -31.73 5.94 19.46
C ILE A 637 -33.24 6.05 19.69
N LYS A 638 -33.79 7.25 19.50
CA LYS A 638 -35.23 7.52 19.68
C LYS A 638 -36.02 6.99 18.49
N GLY A 639 -37.13 6.30 18.75
CA GLY A 639 -38.08 5.86 17.75
C GLY A 639 -39.19 5.00 18.37
N THR A 640 -40.33 4.91 17.70
CA THR A 640 -41.51 4.19 18.22
C THR A 640 -42.08 3.23 17.19
N GLY A 641 -42.54 2.05 17.65
CA GLY A 641 -43.23 1.05 16.83
C GLY A 641 -42.40 -0.20 16.55
N SER A 642 -43.08 -1.31 16.26
CA SER A 642 -42.46 -2.63 16.01
C SER A 642 -41.48 -2.60 14.83
N SER A 643 -41.85 -1.89 13.77
CA SER A 643 -41.03 -1.64 12.57
C SER A 643 -39.66 -1.04 12.92
N PHE A 644 -39.60 -0.17 13.94
CA PHE A 644 -38.35 0.45 14.38
C PHE A 644 -37.50 -0.54 15.20
N SER A 645 -38.09 -1.18 16.22
CA SER A 645 -37.39 -2.12 17.08
C SER A 645 -36.87 -3.35 16.34
N ASP A 646 -37.59 -3.81 15.31
CA ASP A 646 -37.20 -4.99 14.53
C ASP A 646 -35.97 -4.76 13.66
N ARG A 647 -35.64 -3.49 13.34
CA ARG A 647 -34.46 -3.10 12.55
C ARG A 647 -33.22 -2.79 13.39
N LEU A 648 -33.31 -2.86 14.71
CA LEU A 648 -32.18 -2.62 15.62
C LEU A 648 -31.73 -3.91 16.31
N PHE A 649 -30.44 -3.97 16.59
CA PHE A 649 -29.84 -4.90 17.52
C PHE A 649 -28.90 -4.11 18.44
N GLU A 650 -29.35 -3.84 19.67
CA GLU A 650 -28.67 -2.94 20.59
C GLU A 650 -27.85 -3.72 21.61
N ILE A 651 -26.63 -3.24 21.85
CA ILE A 651 -25.69 -3.81 22.82
C ILE A 651 -25.15 -2.67 23.68
N ALA A 652 -25.28 -2.83 24.99
CA ALA A 652 -24.71 -1.93 25.98
C ALA A 652 -23.32 -2.42 26.40
N LEU A 653 -22.34 -1.52 26.38
CA LEU A 653 -20.97 -1.75 26.84
C LEU A 653 -20.76 -1.06 28.19
N THR A 654 -20.21 -1.80 29.14
CA THR A 654 -19.81 -1.29 30.46
C THR A 654 -18.66 -0.28 30.33
N ASN A 655 -18.50 0.55 31.37
CA ASN A 655 -17.37 1.47 31.52
C ASN A 655 -16.10 0.79 32.08
N HIS A 656 -15.95 -0.53 31.90
CA HIS A 656 -14.74 -1.26 32.30
C HIS A 656 -13.49 -0.56 31.73
N TYR A 657 -13.55 -0.18 30.45
CA TYR A 657 -12.56 0.69 29.84
C TYR A 657 -13.06 2.14 29.82
N ASN A 658 -12.18 3.05 30.25
CA ASN A 658 -12.45 4.48 30.38
C ASN A 658 -11.14 5.28 30.27
N GLU A 659 -11.13 6.55 30.68
CA GLU A 659 -9.91 7.37 30.62
C GLU A 659 -8.76 6.82 31.49
N SER A 660 -9.07 6.25 32.65
CA SER A 660 -8.11 5.76 33.65
C SER A 660 -7.78 4.27 33.52
N ASN A 661 -8.61 3.48 32.84
CA ASN A 661 -8.36 2.07 32.55
C ASN A 661 -8.49 1.83 31.05
N ARG A 662 -7.38 1.87 30.29
CA ARG A 662 -7.43 1.68 28.83
C ARG A 662 -6.99 0.26 28.48
N PRO A 663 -7.42 -0.30 27.33
CA PRO A 663 -6.97 -1.62 26.89
C PRO A 663 -5.44 -1.74 26.89
N LYS A 664 -4.73 -0.72 26.40
CA LYS A 664 -3.25 -0.70 26.42
C LYS A 664 -2.63 -0.84 27.81
N ASP A 665 -3.33 -0.43 28.87
CA ASP A 665 -2.83 -0.49 30.25
C ASP A 665 -3.04 -1.90 30.83
N GLU A 666 -4.08 -2.62 30.39
CA GLU A 666 -4.37 -4.01 30.78
C GLU A 666 -3.53 -5.02 29.99
N PHE A 667 -3.41 -4.83 28.67
CA PHE A 667 -2.69 -5.76 27.78
C PHE A 667 -1.23 -5.37 27.57
N GLY A 668 -0.83 -4.16 27.96
CA GLY A 668 0.55 -3.67 27.92
C GLY A 668 1.03 -3.19 26.55
N HIS A 669 0.19 -3.23 25.51
CA HIS A 669 0.54 -2.83 24.14
C HIS A 669 -0.70 -2.40 23.33
N GLN A 670 -0.49 -1.81 22.15
CA GLN A 670 -1.59 -1.39 21.27
C GLN A 670 -2.18 -2.58 20.52
N PHE A 671 -3.51 -2.66 20.50
CA PHE A 671 -4.21 -3.69 19.72
C PHE A 671 -3.90 -3.54 18.23
N PHE A 672 -3.75 -4.68 17.57
CA PHE A 672 -3.46 -4.81 16.13
C PHE A 672 -2.07 -4.34 15.69
N ASP A 673 -1.57 -3.22 16.21
CA ASP A 673 -0.28 -2.64 15.81
C ASP A 673 0.90 -3.41 16.41
N ASP A 674 0.82 -3.77 17.69
CA ASP A 674 1.91 -4.43 18.43
C ASP A 674 1.71 -5.95 18.58
N TRP A 675 0.65 -6.51 18.00
CA TRP A 675 0.35 -7.94 18.08
C TRP A 675 1.36 -8.80 17.32
N ASP A 676 1.80 -9.87 17.96
CA ASP A 676 2.58 -10.92 17.31
C ASP A 676 1.72 -11.81 16.42
N GLU A 677 2.37 -12.68 15.64
CA GLU A 677 1.66 -13.61 14.75
C GLU A 677 0.73 -14.57 15.52
N ALA A 678 1.05 -14.90 16.77
CA ALA A 678 0.27 -15.84 17.55
C ALA A 678 -1.04 -15.21 18.03
N GLU A 679 -1.01 -13.95 18.46
CA GLU A 679 -2.20 -13.19 18.83
C GLU A 679 -3.07 -12.89 17.61
N TRP A 680 -2.48 -12.47 16.49
CA TRP A 680 -3.21 -12.32 15.22
C TRP A 680 -3.95 -13.61 14.85
N ASN A 681 -3.30 -14.76 15.00
CA ASN A 681 -3.91 -16.04 14.68
C ASN A 681 -5.04 -16.42 15.65
N ARG A 682 -4.91 -16.11 16.96
CA ARG A 682 -6.00 -16.29 17.94
C ARG A 682 -7.19 -15.38 17.62
N PHE A 683 -6.92 -14.13 17.25
CA PHE A 683 -7.93 -13.16 16.83
C PHE A 683 -8.67 -13.65 15.58
N ASP A 684 -7.95 -14.12 14.56
CA ASP A 684 -8.55 -14.67 13.33
C ASP A 684 -9.50 -15.84 13.62
N HIS A 685 -9.11 -16.76 14.50
CA HIS A 685 -9.96 -17.89 14.91
C HIS A 685 -11.18 -17.43 15.70
N PHE A 686 -11.05 -16.45 16.60
CA PHE A 686 -12.19 -15.90 17.31
C PHE A 686 -13.21 -15.23 16.38
N MET A 687 -12.74 -14.54 15.33
CA MET A 687 -13.62 -13.92 14.34
C MET A 687 -14.35 -14.98 13.48
N ILE A 688 -13.69 -16.11 13.18
CA ILE A 688 -14.32 -17.29 12.58
C ILE A 688 -15.40 -17.88 13.50
N GLU A 689 -15.11 -18.04 14.79
CA GLU A 689 -16.08 -18.52 15.79
C GLU A 689 -17.30 -17.61 15.88
N CYS A 690 -17.12 -16.28 15.77
CA CYS A 690 -18.23 -15.34 15.74
C CYS A 690 -19.13 -15.54 14.52
N ILE A 691 -18.54 -15.75 13.33
CA ILE A 691 -19.28 -16.07 12.10
C ILE A 691 -20.05 -17.38 12.28
N GLU A 692 -19.38 -18.43 12.75
CA GLU A 692 -19.98 -19.74 12.99
C GLU A 692 -21.17 -19.65 13.96
N LEU A 693 -21.01 -18.94 15.08
CA LEU A 693 -22.06 -18.68 16.05
C LEU A 693 -23.29 -18.02 15.39
N TYR A 694 -23.08 -16.99 14.57
CA TYR A 694 -24.17 -16.33 13.86
C TYR A 694 -24.84 -17.26 12.83
N LEU A 695 -24.08 -18.03 12.05
CA LEU A 695 -24.65 -18.94 11.06
C LEU A 695 -25.51 -20.03 11.71
N GLN A 696 -25.11 -20.52 12.89
CA GLN A 696 -25.82 -21.55 13.63
C GLN A 696 -27.06 -21.04 14.35
N TYR A 697 -26.93 -19.93 15.10
CA TYR A 697 -27.95 -19.49 16.05
C TYR A 697 -28.62 -18.16 15.67
N GLY A 698 -28.15 -17.49 14.63
CA GLY A 698 -28.58 -16.14 14.28
C GLY A 698 -28.09 -15.11 15.30
N LEU A 699 -28.77 -13.96 15.34
CA LEU A 699 -28.50 -12.93 16.34
C LEU A 699 -29.05 -13.37 17.71
N VAL A 700 -28.15 -13.61 18.65
CA VAL A 700 -28.48 -14.06 20.02
C VAL A 700 -28.96 -12.85 20.81
N LYS A 701 -30.27 -12.78 21.09
CA LYS A 701 -30.85 -11.67 21.85
C LYS A 701 -30.36 -11.70 23.30
N ASN A 702 -30.02 -10.52 23.82
CA ASN A 702 -29.84 -10.31 25.24
C ASN A 702 -30.75 -9.16 25.69
N GLU A 703 -31.65 -9.43 26.64
CA GLU A 703 -32.50 -8.40 27.23
C GLU A 703 -31.71 -7.60 28.28
N SER A 704 -31.13 -6.48 27.86
CA SER A 704 -30.50 -5.56 28.81
C SER A 704 -31.54 -4.70 29.52
N GLU A 705 -31.74 -4.93 30.82
CA GLU A 705 -32.53 -4.05 31.69
C GLU A 705 -32.02 -2.60 31.65
N ILE A 706 -30.73 -2.40 31.40
CA ILE A 706 -30.11 -1.09 31.34
C ILE A 706 -30.51 -0.35 30.07
N ILE A 707 -30.57 -1.04 28.92
CA ILE A 707 -31.10 -0.44 27.69
C ILE A 707 -32.58 -0.07 27.87
N LYS A 708 -33.38 -0.94 28.51
CA LYS A 708 -34.78 -0.64 28.83
C LYS A 708 -34.90 0.61 29.70
N MET A 709 -34.07 0.72 30.74
CA MET A 709 -34.02 1.87 31.66
C MET A 709 -33.60 3.15 30.94
N LYS A 710 -32.56 3.11 30.11
CA LYS A 710 -32.10 4.28 29.34
C LYS A 710 -33.16 4.79 28.37
N LYS A 711 -33.86 3.90 27.67
CA LYS A 711 -34.96 4.29 26.77
C LYS A 711 -36.09 4.95 27.55
N LEU A 712 -36.38 4.41 28.73
CA LEU A 712 -37.40 4.94 29.61
C LEU A 712 -37.04 6.36 30.09
N ILE A 713 -35.81 6.58 30.55
CA ILE A 713 -35.30 7.91 30.94
C ILE A 713 -35.33 8.87 29.75
N SER A 714 -34.84 8.46 28.58
CA SER A 714 -34.76 9.34 27.39
C SER A 714 -36.13 9.73 26.80
N GLU A 715 -37.17 8.93 27.07
CA GLU A 715 -38.55 9.19 26.70
C GLU A 715 -39.39 9.87 27.79
N THR A 716 -38.88 9.89 29.03
CA THR A 716 -39.55 10.47 30.20
C THR A 716 -38.68 11.56 30.85
N SER A 717 -38.16 11.32 32.05
CA SER A 717 -37.08 12.06 32.71
C SER A 717 -36.58 11.24 33.91
N GLU A 718 -35.39 11.54 34.43
CA GLU A 718 -34.82 10.84 35.58
C GLU A 718 -35.67 11.03 36.84
N GLU A 719 -36.12 12.27 37.07
CA GLU A 719 -36.92 12.64 38.25
C GLU A 719 -38.32 12.00 38.23
N PHE A 720 -38.88 11.77 37.04
CA PHE A 720 -40.12 10.99 36.90
C PHE A 720 -39.92 9.54 37.31
N ILE A 721 -38.76 8.95 36.98
CA ILE A 721 -38.47 7.55 37.31
C ILE A 721 -38.23 7.37 38.80
N GLU A 722 -37.46 8.26 39.41
CA GLU A 722 -37.32 8.29 40.87
C GLU A 722 -38.68 8.40 41.58
N PHE A 723 -39.57 9.26 41.06
CA PHE A 723 -40.92 9.40 41.60
C PHE A 723 -41.74 8.10 41.49
N ILE A 724 -41.86 7.54 40.28
CA ILE A 724 -42.77 6.43 40.02
C ILE A 724 -42.27 5.10 40.61
N GLU A 725 -40.95 4.99 40.84
CA GLU A 725 -40.33 3.84 41.51
C GLU A 725 -40.18 4.04 43.02
N SER A 726 -40.48 5.24 43.53
CA SER A 726 -40.47 5.49 44.98
C SER A 726 -41.59 4.70 45.70
N PRO A 727 -41.41 4.39 47.00
CA PRO A 727 -42.42 3.70 47.79
C PRO A 727 -43.78 4.41 47.89
N SER A 728 -43.87 5.69 47.51
CA SER A 728 -45.15 6.43 47.56
C SER A 728 -46.11 6.05 46.43
N PHE A 729 -45.62 5.42 45.36
CA PHE A 729 -46.45 4.91 44.28
C PHE A 729 -46.68 3.40 44.45
N VAL A 730 -47.90 3.01 44.82
CA VAL A 730 -48.25 1.63 45.13
C VAL A 730 -48.97 0.98 43.94
N LYS A 731 -48.39 -0.10 43.42
CA LYS A 731 -49.02 -0.92 42.35
C LYS A 731 -50.28 -1.62 42.87
N ASN A 732 -51.13 -2.12 41.98
CA ASN A 732 -52.45 -2.71 42.27
C ASN A 732 -53.43 -1.78 42.99
N SER A 733 -53.21 -0.46 42.92
CA SER A 733 -54.08 0.54 43.50
C SER A 733 -54.65 1.45 42.40
N GLU A 734 -55.84 2.00 42.65
CA GLU A 734 -56.46 2.98 41.78
C GLU A 734 -56.29 4.38 42.36
N TYR A 735 -55.88 5.31 41.51
CA TYR A 735 -55.54 6.68 41.86
C TYR A 735 -56.37 7.68 41.08
N TRP A 736 -56.77 8.77 41.72
CA TRP A 736 -57.19 9.95 40.98
C TRP A 736 -55.94 10.58 40.36
N ASN A 737 -55.95 10.78 39.04
CA ASN A 737 -54.77 11.26 38.31
C ASN A 737 -54.20 12.58 38.84
N TYR A 738 -55.06 13.48 39.31
CA TYR A 738 -54.66 14.79 39.82
C TYR A 738 -53.88 14.71 41.14
N ASP A 739 -54.22 13.76 42.02
CA ASP A 739 -53.56 13.59 43.31
C ASP A 739 -52.11 13.15 43.12
N ILE A 740 -51.90 12.09 42.31
CA ILE A 740 -50.55 11.58 42.03
C ILE A 740 -49.71 12.59 41.25
N TYR A 741 -50.31 13.34 40.34
CA TYR A 741 -49.62 14.41 39.65
C TYR A 741 -49.24 15.57 40.59
N ASN A 742 -50.07 15.91 41.57
CA ASN A 742 -49.72 16.90 42.57
C ASN A 742 -48.62 16.41 43.53
N ASP A 743 -48.63 15.14 43.91
CA ASP A 743 -47.56 14.52 44.70
C ASP A 743 -46.21 14.57 43.96
N TYR A 744 -46.23 14.24 42.66
CA TYR A 744 -45.08 14.43 41.77
C TYR A 744 -44.62 15.89 41.79
N LYS A 745 -45.53 16.85 41.56
CA LYS A 745 -45.19 18.28 41.60
C LYS A 745 -44.60 18.73 42.93
N SER A 746 -45.14 18.28 44.05
CA SER A 746 -44.67 18.71 45.36
C SER A 746 -43.26 18.22 45.62
N LYS A 747 -42.94 16.96 45.26
CA LYS A 747 -41.59 16.42 45.37
C LYS A 747 -40.62 17.18 44.46
N MET A 748 -40.99 17.39 43.19
CA MET A 748 -40.18 18.19 42.27
C MET A 748 -39.93 19.62 42.76
N LYS A 749 -40.89 20.23 43.49
CA LYS A 749 -40.72 21.58 44.03
C LYS A 749 -39.83 21.65 45.27
N MET A 750 -39.68 20.56 46.03
CA MET A 750 -38.81 20.52 47.22
C MET A 750 -37.32 20.44 46.84
N ASP A 751 -36.99 19.91 45.66
CA ASP A 751 -35.60 19.87 45.13
C ASP A 751 -35.19 21.16 44.38
N MET A 752 -36.13 22.06 44.06
CA MET A 752 -35.98 23.15 43.08
C MET A 752 -35.83 24.56 43.69
N ASP A 753 -35.03 24.74 44.74
CA ASP A 753 -34.66 26.09 45.24
C ASP A 753 -33.56 26.79 44.40
N THR A 754 -33.12 26.18 43.29
CA THR A 754 -32.20 26.80 42.31
C THR A 754 -32.54 26.43 40.85
N MET A 755 -33.16 27.38 40.14
CA MET A 755 -33.30 27.54 38.67
C MET A 755 -34.48 26.86 37.89
N ASN A 756 -35.36 27.72 37.36
CA ASN A 756 -36.32 27.63 36.23
C ASN A 756 -37.36 26.48 36.09
N ASN A 757 -38.61 26.90 35.86
CA ASN A 757 -39.84 26.10 35.71
C ASN A 757 -39.86 25.14 34.49
N ASN A 758 -39.59 23.85 34.68
CA ASN A 758 -39.81 22.79 33.66
C ASN A 758 -40.67 21.61 34.18
N ILE A 759 -41.65 21.87 35.03
CA ILE A 759 -42.61 20.83 35.45
C ILE A 759 -43.55 20.50 34.28
N ILE A 760 -43.49 19.25 33.80
CA ILE A 760 -44.37 18.72 32.74
C ILE A 760 -45.85 18.82 33.09
N ASP A 761 -46.72 18.96 32.09
CA ASP A 761 -48.16 19.02 32.33
C ASP A 761 -48.77 17.64 32.68
N LEU A 762 -50.04 17.62 33.15
CA LEU A 762 -50.73 16.39 33.55
C LEU A 762 -50.86 15.39 32.38
N ARG A 763 -51.02 15.89 31.15
CA ARG A 763 -51.17 15.04 29.96
C ARG A 763 -49.86 14.32 29.65
N ILE A 764 -48.73 15.03 29.72
CA ILE A 764 -47.38 14.49 29.53
C ILE A 764 -47.05 13.51 30.66
N PHE A 765 -47.35 13.87 31.92
CA PHE A 765 -47.17 12.98 33.06
C PHE A 765 -47.95 11.66 32.91
N MET A 766 -49.22 11.72 32.53
CA MET A 766 -50.01 10.52 32.25
C MET A 766 -49.50 9.73 31.04
N LYS A 767 -48.84 10.37 30.07
CA LYS A 767 -48.15 9.69 28.97
C LYS A 767 -46.91 8.95 29.49
N TYR A 768 -46.14 9.53 30.40
CA TYR A 768 -44.97 8.91 31.01
C TYR A 768 -45.37 7.67 31.84
N ILE A 769 -46.44 7.75 32.63
CA ILE A 769 -46.97 6.59 33.39
C ILE A 769 -47.34 5.43 32.46
N ARG A 770 -48.04 5.68 31.36
CA ARG A 770 -48.41 4.63 30.40
C ARG A 770 -47.19 3.98 29.76
N LYS A 771 -46.18 4.77 29.40
CA LYS A 771 -44.93 4.28 28.83
C LYS A 771 -44.15 3.42 29.82
N TRP A 772 -43.97 3.92 31.05
CA TRP A 772 -43.33 3.20 32.14
C TRP A 772 -44.04 1.86 32.41
N ALA A 773 -45.37 1.86 32.51
CA ALA A 773 -46.16 0.66 32.70
C ALA A 773 -45.95 -0.36 31.57
N SER A 774 -46.02 0.10 30.31
CA SER A 774 -45.78 -0.75 29.14
C SER A 774 -44.38 -1.35 29.12
N LEU A 775 -43.34 -0.56 29.40
CA LEU A 775 -41.94 -1.01 29.37
C LEU A 775 -41.61 -1.97 30.51
N ARG A 776 -42.21 -1.79 31.68
CA ARG A 776 -42.07 -2.68 32.85
C ARG A 776 -43.03 -3.89 32.82
N GLY A 777 -43.85 -4.02 31.78
CA GLY A 777 -44.80 -5.14 31.63
C GLY A 777 -45.97 -5.11 32.63
N TYR A 778 -46.45 -3.92 33.01
CA TYR A 778 -47.65 -3.74 33.82
C TYR A 778 -48.89 -3.43 32.97
N ASP A 779 -50.06 -3.83 33.47
CA ASP A 779 -51.36 -3.53 32.87
C ASP A 779 -51.87 -2.16 33.34
N TYR A 780 -52.04 -1.21 32.42
CA TYR A 780 -52.57 0.12 32.69
C TYR A 780 -54.08 0.14 32.44
N LYS A 781 -54.86 0.58 33.43
CA LYS A 781 -56.32 0.80 33.27
C LYS A 781 -56.68 2.21 33.68
N ASP A 782 -57.59 2.83 32.95
CA ASP A 782 -58.20 4.09 33.35
C ASP A 782 -59.73 4.09 33.19
N ARG A 783 -60.38 4.92 34.01
CA ARG A 783 -61.83 5.13 33.98
C ARG A 783 -62.18 6.56 34.33
N LYS A 784 -63.37 7.00 33.92
CA LYS A 784 -63.95 8.30 34.32
C LYS A 784 -65.16 8.07 35.23
N SER A 785 -65.24 8.83 36.31
CA SER A 785 -66.35 8.77 37.27
C SER A 785 -66.54 10.14 37.91
N ASN A 786 -67.78 10.66 37.92
CA ASN A 786 -68.14 11.95 38.51
C ASN A 786 -67.24 13.12 38.06
N GLY A 787 -66.90 13.19 36.77
CA GLY A 787 -66.02 14.22 36.22
C GLY A 787 -64.53 14.08 36.56
N LYS A 788 -64.14 13.07 37.36
CA LYS A 788 -62.75 12.73 37.68
C LYS A 788 -62.24 11.58 36.83
N GLN A 789 -60.93 11.57 36.54
CA GLN A 789 -60.26 10.50 35.80
C GLN A 789 -59.34 9.71 36.73
N TYR A 790 -59.59 8.41 36.84
CA TYR A 790 -58.84 7.49 37.66
C TYR A 790 -57.98 6.59 36.79
N PHE A 791 -56.83 6.16 37.31
CA PHE A 791 -55.98 5.17 36.68
C PHE A 791 -55.40 4.19 37.70
N GLY A 792 -55.01 3.00 37.27
CA GLY A 792 -54.30 2.03 38.09
C GLY A 792 -53.30 1.23 37.26
N ILE A 793 -52.22 0.82 37.92
CA ILE A 793 -51.17 -0.02 37.36
C ILE A 793 -51.20 -1.37 38.08
N TYR A 794 -51.39 -2.44 37.34
CA TYR A 794 -51.56 -3.78 37.88
C TYR A 794 -50.46 -4.71 37.39
N TYR A 795 -50.07 -5.68 38.20
CA TYR A 795 -49.24 -6.77 37.69
C TYR A 795 -50.03 -7.51 36.61
N ASN A 796 -49.35 -7.85 35.51
CA ASN A 796 -49.92 -8.78 34.55
C ASN A 796 -50.34 -10.04 35.32
N LYS A 797 -51.61 -10.45 35.20
CA LYS A 797 -52.00 -11.77 35.65
C LYS A 797 -51.13 -12.75 34.88
N VAL A 798 -50.27 -13.50 35.58
CA VAL A 798 -49.71 -14.72 35.02
C VAL A 798 -50.91 -15.61 34.71
N THR A 799 -51.36 -15.61 33.46
CA THR A 799 -52.15 -16.70 32.93
C THR A 799 -51.29 -17.95 33.12
N LYS A 800 -51.70 -18.78 34.09
CA LYS A 800 -51.13 -20.10 34.32
C LYS A 800 -51.07 -20.92 33.03
#